data_AF-E6UK08-F1
#
_entry.id   AF-E6UK08-F1
#
_cell.length_a   1.000
_cell.length_b   1.000
_cell.length_c   1.000
_cell.angle_alpha   90.00
_cell.angle_beta   90.00
_cell.angle_gamma   90.00
#
_symmetry.space_group_name_H-M   'P 1'
#
loop_
_entity.id
_entity.type
_entity.pdbx_description
1 polymer ?
#
loop_
_entity_poly.entity_id
_entity_poly.type
_entity_poly.pdbx_seq_one_letter_code
_entity_poly.pdbx_strand_id
1 'polypeptide(L)'
;MNINIKSKRIIAGVMALSIVSSGAIASESSVIGRLILLNSLSASAGTVYGDWEYEVTGDHTAKLVKYTGSDAEISIPQGIDGHSITELGENLFSNNTNIKSVKIPRGIQSIPGYCFSNASNLESVVMPLGVTKIERGAFMNAKSLTSIALPLSVDTIESSAFTGSGITSINMRDVNEFGKRIFTDCKNLKDVVLPDGITIIPESTFENCIGIESIILPDDLITIEKNAFKGCTNLTEINAPDSLTTIKNSAFMNCSKLKKTPCSESTVSIEFAAFRNCTGLESVSFSNSPTSIGSYAFAGCEKLEYISIPDSVEKIDSDAFSECKGIRSIDLDVNSATKFGGYCFKGCSSVENINVSDFDILAGLFDKRTFSGCKELRTINNESPVILNGDNTEPEFTEKYRSVIIENFDAIDDSELGFFNDYLEAEVKYVVSTNITDDMSDMEKIKTLHDWLCNKVFYKYIKKNSKYTPDTSNYTQVDSSAFIRNSTVCAGYAKALTLLLNESGVEAYLLVNFSEHAWCMVRVGDHYFHLDATHDDSGSDPNGTIGYDHFLISDTDVKKCSSGHSSWAIDAPTSRYKYTIPDEIPKCLYSVGDVNKDGVINDDDADLIWYYCNGDIGSIDLVLADTNFDGKVDWDDYLAALKRKLPRG
;
A
#
# COMPACT_ATOMS: atom_id res chain seq x y z
N MET A 1 49.28 -36.41 27.50
CA MET A 1 48.79 -37.14 28.69
C MET A 1 47.27 -36.97 28.73
N ASN A 2 46.55 -37.97 28.21
CA ASN A 2 45.48 -38.74 28.89
C ASN A 2 44.36 -37.89 29.54
N ILE A 3 43.05 -38.10 29.39
CA ILE A 3 42.11 -39.09 28.80
C ILE A 3 40.74 -38.34 28.89
N ASN A 4 39.96 -38.14 27.81
CA ASN A 4 38.79 -38.96 27.36
C ASN A 4 37.58 -38.91 28.35
N ILE A 5 36.32 -38.62 28.00
CA ILE A 5 35.38 -39.40 27.15
C ILE A 5 34.00 -38.68 27.00
N LYS A 6 33.52 -38.59 25.73
CA LYS A 6 32.18 -38.84 25.11
C LYS A 6 30.90 -38.20 25.71
N SER A 7 29.82 -37.90 24.97
CA SER A 7 29.21 -38.40 23.72
C SER A 7 28.05 -37.42 23.34
N LYS A 8 27.38 -37.36 22.18
CA LYS A 8 27.44 -37.94 20.82
C LYS A 8 26.42 -37.12 19.99
N ARG A 9 26.76 -36.80 18.74
CA ARG A 9 25.90 -36.18 17.71
C ARG A 9 25.04 -37.24 17.00
N ILE A 10 23.85 -36.87 16.54
CA ILE A 10 23.07 -37.63 15.54
C ILE A 10 22.75 -36.68 14.37
N ILE A 11 23.06 -37.11 13.14
CA ILE A 11 22.71 -36.46 11.87
C ILE A 11 21.94 -37.48 11.01
N ALA A 12 20.79 -37.00 10.53
CA ALA A 12 20.07 -37.19 9.26
C ALA A 12 19.87 -38.57 8.58
N GLY A 13 18.68 -38.72 7.98
CA GLY A 13 18.42 -39.65 6.89
C GLY A 13 16.96 -39.63 6.41
N VAL A 14 16.66 -38.78 5.43
CA VAL A 14 15.42 -38.78 4.63
C VAL A 14 15.53 -39.86 3.55
N MET A 15 14.48 -40.66 3.32
CA MET A 15 14.14 -41.12 1.96
C MET A 15 12.69 -41.64 1.87
N ALA A 16 11.97 -41.11 0.88
CA ALA A 16 10.68 -41.56 0.40
C ALA A 16 10.78 -42.88 -0.35
N LEU A 17 9.69 -43.65 -0.47
CA LEU A 17 9.49 -44.53 -1.63
C LEU A 17 8.01 -44.76 -1.95
N SER A 18 7.72 -44.56 -3.23
CA SER A 18 6.47 -44.69 -3.97
C SER A 18 6.19 -46.13 -4.44
N ILE A 19 4.92 -46.39 -4.73
CA ILE A 19 4.29 -47.63 -5.24
C ILE A 19 4.74 -47.96 -6.68
N VAL A 20 5.03 -49.24 -6.98
CA VAL A 20 4.81 -49.88 -8.30
C VAL A 20 4.45 -51.38 -8.13
N SER A 21 3.48 -51.81 -8.94
CA SER A 21 2.79 -53.11 -9.07
C SER A 21 3.52 -54.23 -9.85
N SER A 22 3.09 -55.49 -9.64
CA SER A 22 2.94 -56.66 -10.57
C SER A 22 3.42 -57.97 -9.92
N GLY A 23 2.56 -58.98 -9.66
CA GLY A 23 2.28 -60.17 -10.52
C GLY A 23 3.41 -61.21 -10.45
N ALA A 24 3.28 -62.53 -10.20
CA ALA A 24 2.16 -63.46 -10.12
C ALA A 24 2.65 -64.86 -9.60
N ILE A 25 1.72 -65.65 -9.03
CA ILE A 25 1.55 -67.13 -9.06
C ILE A 25 2.47 -68.10 -8.26
N ALA A 26 1.88 -68.60 -7.15
CA ALA A 26 1.66 -69.98 -6.66
C ALA A 26 2.74 -71.10 -6.66
N SER A 27 2.93 -71.72 -5.48
CA SER A 27 2.61 -73.15 -5.25
C SER A 27 2.36 -73.47 -3.76
N GLU A 28 1.45 -74.44 -3.56
CA GLU A 28 0.79 -75.04 -2.39
C GLU A 28 1.72 -75.70 -1.34
N SER A 29 1.39 -76.09 -0.10
CA SER A 29 0.21 -76.03 0.80
C SER A 29 0.65 -76.55 2.20
N SER A 30 0.05 -76.05 3.29
CA SER A 30 -0.51 -76.85 4.41
C SER A 30 -0.92 -75.96 5.61
N VAL A 31 -2.16 -75.46 5.50
CA VAL A 31 -3.21 -75.40 6.54
C VAL A 31 -2.78 -75.51 8.02
N ILE A 32 -2.66 -74.35 8.69
CA ILE A 32 -3.27 -74.10 10.01
C ILE A 32 -3.95 -72.74 9.93
N GLY A 33 -5.29 -72.75 9.98
CA GLY A 33 -6.12 -71.58 9.73
C GLY A 33 -6.21 -70.62 10.91
N ARG A 34 -5.96 -69.35 10.65
CA ARG A 34 -6.90 -68.21 10.78
C ARG A 34 -6.12 -66.90 10.68
N LEU A 35 -6.28 -66.18 9.57
CA LEU A 35 -5.98 -64.76 9.49
C LEU A 35 -7.18 -64.02 8.86
N ILE A 36 -7.74 -63.13 9.66
CA ILE A 36 -8.48 -61.88 9.36
C ILE A 36 -9.67 -61.97 8.40
N LEU A 37 -10.86 -61.60 8.89
CA LEU A 37 -11.86 -60.83 8.13
C LEU A 37 -12.70 -59.99 9.11
N LEU A 38 -12.55 -58.66 8.95
CA LEU A 38 -13.54 -57.60 9.21
C LEU A 38 -14.09 -57.49 10.64
N ASN A 39 -13.48 -56.62 11.46
CA ASN A 39 -14.30 -55.74 12.28
C ASN A 39 -14.57 -54.48 11.46
N SER A 40 -15.82 -54.40 10.99
CA SER A 40 -16.49 -53.14 10.69
C SER A 40 -16.18 -52.11 11.77
N LEU A 41 -15.95 -50.86 11.37
CA LEU A 41 -16.23 -49.70 12.23
C LEU A 41 -17.71 -49.74 12.61
N SER A 42 -18.05 -50.49 13.65
CA SER A 42 -19.13 -50.10 14.53
C SER A 42 -18.49 -49.15 15.54
N ALA A 43 -18.86 -47.88 15.51
CA ALA A 43 -18.78 -47.08 16.71
C ALA A 43 -19.47 -47.90 17.81
N SER A 44 -18.72 -48.38 18.81
CA SER A 44 -19.38 -48.91 20.00
C SER A 44 -20.14 -47.72 20.57
N ALA A 45 -21.47 -47.80 20.63
CA ALA A 45 -22.23 -46.83 21.39
C ALA A 45 -21.60 -46.77 22.79
N GLY A 46 -21.18 -45.58 23.23
CA GLY A 46 -20.57 -45.43 24.55
C GLY A 46 -21.53 -45.97 25.60
N THR A 47 -20.97 -46.55 26.67
CA THR A 47 -21.82 -47.01 27.77
C THR A 47 -22.41 -45.78 28.45
N VAL A 48 -23.69 -45.83 28.82
CA VAL A 48 -24.39 -44.67 29.41
C VAL A 48 -24.59 -44.89 30.89
N TYR A 49 -24.19 -43.93 31.71
CA TYR A 49 -24.43 -43.88 33.15
C TYR A 49 -25.05 -42.53 33.52
N GLY A 50 -26.37 -42.52 33.74
CA GLY A 50 -27.12 -41.28 33.91
C GLY A 50 -26.96 -40.38 32.69
N ASP A 51 -26.43 -39.18 32.90
CA ASP A 51 -26.20 -38.17 31.86
C ASP A 51 -24.82 -38.29 31.18
N TRP A 52 -24.05 -39.33 31.50
CA TRP A 52 -22.69 -39.54 30.99
C TRP A 52 -22.65 -40.67 29.97
N GLU A 53 -22.05 -40.40 28.81
CA GLU A 53 -21.56 -41.42 27.89
C GLU A 53 -20.06 -41.64 28.17
N TYR A 54 -19.64 -42.90 28.34
CA TYR A 54 -18.27 -43.25 28.71
C TYR A 54 -17.76 -44.52 28.02
N GLU A 55 -16.44 -44.65 27.96
CA GLU A 55 -15.71 -45.79 27.43
C GLU A 55 -14.77 -46.36 28.49
N VAL A 56 -14.71 -47.69 28.61
CA VAL A 56 -13.74 -48.38 29.47
C VAL A 56 -12.40 -48.41 28.77
N THR A 57 -11.37 -47.80 29.37
CA THR A 57 -10.03 -47.66 28.75
C THR A 57 -8.99 -48.63 29.31
N GLY A 58 -9.32 -49.37 30.38
CA GLY A 58 -8.49 -50.41 30.97
C GLY A 58 -9.14 -51.07 32.18
N ASP A 59 -8.37 -51.89 32.90
CA ASP A 59 -8.84 -52.54 34.14
C ASP A 59 -9.21 -51.46 35.17
N HIS A 60 -10.51 -51.32 35.46
CA HIS A 60 -11.06 -50.35 36.41
C HIS A 60 -10.84 -48.86 36.05
N THR A 61 -10.64 -48.51 34.78
CA THR A 61 -10.50 -47.12 34.33
C THR A 61 -11.43 -46.79 33.17
N ALA A 62 -11.88 -45.53 33.11
CA ALA A 62 -12.82 -45.06 32.10
C ALA A 62 -12.55 -43.61 31.65
N LYS A 63 -12.99 -43.33 30.41
CA LYS A 63 -12.99 -42.03 29.75
C LYS A 63 -14.42 -41.54 29.56
N LEU A 64 -14.70 -40.29 29.94
CA LEU A 64 -15.99 -39.66 29.65
C LEU A 64 -16.00 -39.12 28.23
N VAL A 65 -16.94 -39.56 27.39
CA VAL A 65 -17.01 -39.18 25.98
C VAL A 65 -17.94 -37.99 25.77
N LYS A 66 -19.11 -38.00 26.41
CA LYS A 66 -20.14 -36.97 26.22
C LYS A 66 -20.96 -36.76 27.49
N TYR A 67 -21.40 -35.53 27.72
CA TYR A 67 -22.40 -35.20 28.72
C TYR A 67 -23.71 -34.79 28.02
N THR A 68 -24.82 -35.44 28.37
CA THR A 68 -26.16 -35.21 27.79
C THR A 68 -27.13 -34.54 28.77
N GLY A 69 -26.70 -34.29 30.00
CA GLY A 69 -27.53 -33.68 31.03
C GLY A 69 -27.75 -32.18 30.83
N SER A 70 -28.54 -31.61 31.74
CA SER A 70 -28.99 -30.21 31.69
C SER A 70 -28.53 -29.37 32.88
N ASP A 71 -27.72 -29.93 33.76
CA ASP A 71 -27.26 -29.25 34.97
C ASP A 71 -26.38 -28.05 34.63
N ALA A 72 -26.58 -26.96 35.34
CA ALA A 72 -25.73 -25.78 35.25
C ALA A 72 -24.42 -25.92 36.05
N GLU A 73 -24.41 -26.76 37.09
CA GLU A 73 -23.25 -26.99 37.94
C GLU A 73 -22.86 -28.46 37.90
N ILE A 74 -21.72 -28.76 37.29
CA ILE A 74 -21.24 -30.12 37.07
C ILE A 74 -20.14 -30.45 38.06
N SER A 75 -20.29 -31.56 38.77
CA SER A 75 -19.18 -32.24 39.44
C SER A 75 -18.93 -33.56 38.75
N ILE A 76 -17.86 -33.65 37.97
CA ILE A 76 -17.51 -34.87 37.24
C ILE A 76 -17.21 -35.97 38.28
N PRO A 77 -17.84 -37.17 38.19
CA PRO A 77 -17.66 -38.21 39.19
C PRO A 77 -16.22 -38.76 39.17
N GLN A 78 -15.72 -39.15 40.35
CA GLN A 78 -14.40 -39.81 40.47
C GLN A 78 -14.39 -41.21 39.84
N GLY A 79 -15.56 -41.84 39.73
CA GLY A 79 -15.73 -43.14 39.07
C GLY A 79 -17.19 -43.41 38.69
N ILE A 80 -17.37 -44.26 37.69
CA ILE A 80 -18.65 -44.73 37.14
C ILE A 80 -18.57 -46.25 37.00
N ASP A 81 -19.61 -46.97 37.42
CA ASP A 81 -19.73 -48.43 37.27
C ASP A 81 -18.48 -49.23 37.71
N GLY A 82 -17.86 -48.81 38.82
CA GLY A 82 -16.67 -49.45 39.37
C GLY A 82 -15.36 -49.11 38.63
N HIS A 83 -15.39 -48.15 37.70
CA HIS A 83 -14.23 -47.66 36.95
C HIS A 83 -13.90 -46.25 37.38
N SER A 84 -12.63 -45.96 37.68
CA SER A 84 -12.17 -44.61 37.99
C SER A 84 -12.10 -43.77 36.71
N ILE A 85 -12.58 -42.52 36.76
CA ILE A 85 -12.45 -41.60 35.63
C ILE A 85 -11.03 -41.05 35.59
N THR A 86 -10.27 -41.42 34.56
CA THR A 86 -8.86 -40.99 34.36
C THR A 86 -8.69 -40.11 33.13
N GLU A 87 -9.68 -40.09 32.24
CA GLU A 87 -9.64 -39.36 30.99
C GLU A 87 -10.96 -38.63 30.72
N LEU A 88 -10.85 -37.46 30.08
CA LEU A 88 -11.97 -36.74 29.51
C LEU A 88 -11.89 -36.86 27.99
N GLY A 89 -13.03 -36.86 27.32
CA GLY A 89 -13.15 -36.88 25.88
C GLY A 89 -12.94 -35.51 25.27
N GLU A 90 -12.41 -35.49 24.05
CA GLU A 90 -12.49 -34.30 23.22
C GLU A 90 -13.96 -33.90 23.06
N ASN A 91 -14.24 -32.60 23.07
CA ASN A 91 -15.59 -32.05 22.92
C ASN A 91 -16.62 -32.44 24.01
N LEU A 92 -16.20 -32.96 25.17
CA LEU A 92 -17.09 -33.47 26.23
C LEU A 92 -18.27 -32.53 26.58
N PHE A 93 -18.01 -31.22 26.64
CA PHE A 93 -18.98 -30.15 26.87
C PHE A 93 -19.06 -29.13 25.72
N SER A 94 -18.62 -29.51 24.52
CA SER A 94 -18.61 -28.62 23.36
C SER A 94 -20.03 -28.17 22.99
N ASN A 95 -20.20 -26.87 22.76
CA ASN A 95 -21.48 -26.18 22.50
C ASN A 95 -22.50 -26.28 23.64
N ASN A 96 -22.09 -26.72 24.84
CA ASN A 96 -22.98 -26.75 25.99
C ASN A 96 -23.17 -25.33 26.55
N THR A 97 -24.33 -24.73 26.25
CA THR A 97 -24.69 -23.38 26.71
C THR A 97 -25.43 -23.37 28.04
N ASN A 98 -25.65 -24.53 28.68
CA ASN A 98 -26.31 -24.60 29.99
C ASN A 98 -25.31 -24.58 31.14
N ILE A 99 -24.14 -25.22 30.97
CA ILE A 99 -23.13 -25.31 32.02
C ILE A 99 -22.58 -23.93 32.40
N LYS A 100 -22.48 -23.70 33.70
CA LYS A 100 -21.91 -22.51 34.35
C LYS A 100 -20.67 -22.84 35.16
N SER A 101 -20.63 -24.00 35.82
CA SER A 101 -19.43 -24.42 36.56
C SER A 101 -19.14 -25.90 36.38
N VAL A 102 -17.86 -26.24 36.32
CA VAL A 102 -17.41 -27.65 36.22
C VAL A 102 -16.28 -27.92 37.21
N LYS A 103 -16.42 -28.95 38.04
CA LYS A 103 -15.36 -29.47 38.92
C LYS A 103 -14.82 -30.77 38.34
N ILE A 104 -13.52 -30.79 38.07
CA ILE A 104 -12.82 -31.92 37.47
C ILE A 104 -12.19 -32.78 38.58
N PRO A 105 -12.38 -34.13 38.59
CA PRO A 105 -11.90 -35.01 39.64
C PRO A 105 -10.38 -35.19 39.58
N ARG A 106 -9.80 -35.72 40.66
CA ARG A 106 -8.37 -36.07 40.68
C ARG A 106 -8.08 -37.21 39.70
N GLY A 107 -6.86 -37.26 39.21
CA GLY A 107 -6.41 -38.29 38.27
C GLY A 107 -6.44 -37.85 36.80
N ILE A 108 -7.18 -36.78 36.47
CA ILE A 108 -7.16 -36.17 35.14
C ILE A 108 -5.82 -35.44 34.93
N GLN A 109 -5.16 -35.76 33.80
CA GLN A 109 -3.85 -35.22 33.42
C GLN A 109 -3.93 -34.13 32.36
N SER A 110 -5.00 -34.09 31.55
CA SER A 110 -5.17 -33.15 30.44
C SER A 110 -6.59 -32.61 30.39
N ILE A 111 -6.75 -31.34 30.01
CA ILE A 111 -8.03 -30.79 29.54
C ILE A 111 -8.08 -31.00 28.02
N PRO A 112 -8.90 -31.93 27.51
CA PRO A 112 -8.82 -32.35 26.11
C PRO A 112 -9.24 -31.28 25.12
N GLY A 113 -8.86 -31.52 23.86
CA GLY A 113 -9.21 -30.67 22.74
C GLY A 113 -10.70 -30.33 22.68
N TYR A 114 -11.01 -29.04 22.56
CA TYR A 114 -12.37 -28.50 22.46
C TYR A 114 -13.34 -28.89 23.59
N CYS A 115 -12.84 -29.38 24.73
CA CYS A 115 -13.66 -29.91 25.82
C CYS A 115 -14.80 -28.95 26.24
N PHE A 116 -14.51 -27.65 26.38
CA PHE A 116 -15.46 -26.58 26.71
C PHE A 116 -15.65 -25.57 25.56
N SER A 117 -15.37 -25.97 24.32
CA SER A 117 -15.52 -25.08 23.16
C SER A 117 -16.97 -24.61 23.03
N ASN A 118 -17.19 -23.32 22.77
CA ASN A 118 -18.51 -22.69 22.68
C ASN A 118 -19.42 -22.88 23.91
N ALA A 119 -18.87 -23.23 25.07
CA ALA A 119 -19.60 -23.24 26.33
C ALA A 119 -19.80 -21.79 26.83
N SER A 120 -20.66 -21.03 26.14
CA SER A 120 -20.70 -19.56 26.26
C SER A 120 -21.09 -19.05 27.65
N ASN A 121 -21.81 -19.87 28.42
CA ASN A 121 -22.27 -19.56 29.77
C ASN A 121 -21.37 -20.13 30.88
N LEU A 122 -20.25 -20.79 30.51
CA LEU A 122 -19.30 -21.32 31.47
C LEU A 122 -18.58 -20.18 32.20
N GLU A 123 -18.81 -20.07 33.51
CA GLU A 123 -18.29 -19.02 34.38
C GLU A 123 -17.03 -19.51 35.15
N SER A 124 -16.93 -20.82 35.47
CA SER A 124 -15.78 -21.35 36.22
C SER A 124 -15.46 -22.82 35.93
N VAL A 125 -14.16 -23.15 35.99
CA VAL A 125 -13.67 -24.53 35.95
C VAL A 125 -12.65 -24.74 37.06
N VAL A 126 -12.89 -25.74 37.91
CA VAL A 126 -11.97 -26.12 38.98
C VAL A 126 -11.13 -27.30 38.50
N MET A 127 -9.87 -27.03 38.16
CA MET A 127 -8.90 -28.03 37.71
C MET A 127 -8.18 -28.68 38.90
N PRO A 128 -7.93 -30.01 38.89
CA PRO A 128 -7.12 -30.67 39.89
C PRO A 128 -5.63 -30.37 39.68
N LEU A 129 -4.82 -30.52 40.74
CA LEU A 129 -3.36 -30.31 40.72
C LEU A 129 -2.57 -31.30 39.82
N GLY A 130 -3.25 -32.27 39.20
CA GLY A 130 -2.63 -33.23 38.29
C GLY A 130 -2.70 -32.82 36.83
N VAL A 131 -3.40 -31.73 36.47
CA VAL A 131 -3.48 -31.28 35.08
C VAL A 131 -2.13 -30.73 34.65
N THR A 132 -1.52 -31.35 33.64
CA THR A 132 -0.25 -30.94 33.06
C THR A 132 -0.41 -30.30 31.68
N LYS A 133 -1.55 -30.50 31.02
CA LYS A 133 -1.78 -30.01 29.66
C LYS A 133 -3.19 -29.44 29.48
N ILE A 134 -3.28 -28.35 28.73
CA ILE A 134 -4.53 -27.81 28.18
C ILE A 134 -4.44 -27.91 26.66
N GLU A 135 -5.28 -28.74 26.06
CA GLU A 135 -5.20 -29.06 24.64
C GLU A 135 -5.92 -28.05 23.75
N ARG A 136 -5.75 -28.24 22.44
CA ARG A 136 -6.23 -27.34 21.39
C ARG A 136 -7.69 -26.94 21.58
N GLY A 137 -7.95 -25.64 21.69
CA GLY A 137 -9.31 -25.11 21.73
C GLY A 137 -10.13 -25.46 22.99
N ALA A 138 -9.51 -25.97 24.06
CA ALA A 138 -10.20 -26.46 25.25
C ALA A 138 -11.26 -25.49 25.81
N PHE A 139 -11.02 -24.18 25.81
CA PHE A 139 -11.93 -23.13 26.30
C PHE A 139 -12.29 -22.11 25.21
N MET A 140 -12.21 -22.51 23.94
CA MET A 140 -12.55 -21.64 22.81
C MET A 140 -13.97 -21.09 22.95
N ASN A 141 -14.17 -19.79 22.80
CA ASN A 141 -15.47 -19.11 22.90
C ASN A 141 -16.23 -19.35 24.23
N ALA A 142 -15.53 -19.70 25.32
CA ALA A 142 -16.09 -19.70 26.67
C ALA A 142 -16.25 -18.24 27.17
N LYS A 143 -17.24 -17.53 26.61
CA LYS A 143 -17.39 -16.07 26.72
C LYS A 143 -17.67 -15.56 28.14
N SER A 144 -18.24 -16.40 29.01
CA SER A 144 -18.50 -16.05 30.42
C SER A 144 -17.34 -16.42 31.37
N LEU A 145 -16.30 -17.09 30.87
CA LEU A 145 -15.16 -17.52 31.68
C LEU A 145 -14.22 -16.33 31.85
N THR A 146 -14.37 -15.57 32.93
CA THR A 146 -13.61 -14.33 33.15
C THR A 146 -12.24 -14.53 33.80
N SER A 147 -12.03 -15.67 34.47
CA SER A 147 -10.78 -16.03 35.12
C SER A 147 -10.65 -17.54 35.21
N ILE A 148 -9.42 -18.04 35.09
CA ILE A 148 -9.11 -19.46 35.30
C ILE A 148 -7.79 -19.56 36.09
N ALA A 149 -7.80 -20.33 37.17
CA ALA A 149 -6.61 -20.61 37.93
C ALA A 149 -5.88 -21.81 37.31
N LEU A 150 -4.68 -21.58 36.76
CA LEU A 150 -3.83 -22.65 36.27
C LEU A 150 -3.11 -23.33 37.45
N PRO A 151 -3.21 -24.66 37.62
CA PRO A 151 -2.34 -25.39 38.52
C PRO A 151 -0.87 -25.20 38.14
N LEU A 152 0.05 -25.19 39.14
CA LEU A 152 1.50 -25.09 38.92
C LEU A 152 2.06 -26.26 38.10
N SER A 153 1.29 -27.34 37.93
CA SER A 153 1.65 -28.50 37.11
C SER A 153 1.41 -28.30 35.62
N VAL A 154 0.67 -27.25 35.21
CA VAL A 154 0.36 -26.99 33.79
C VAL A 154 1.64 -26.60 33.07
N ASP A 155 2.14 -27.53 32.27
CA ASP A 155 3.39 -27.41 31.52
C ASP A 155 3.14 -26.95 30.08
N THR A 156 2.05 -27.41 29.46
CA THR A 156 1.75 -27.15 28.05
C THR A 156 0.34 -26.56 27.85
N ILE A 157 0.23 -25.49 27.06
CA ILE A 157 -1.04 -24.93 26.57
C ILE A 157 -1.06 -24.92 25.05
N GLU A 158 -1.86 -25.79 24.43
CA GLU A 158 -1.87 -25.94 22.97
C GLU A 158 -2.69 -24.84 22.26
N SER A 159 -2.60 -24.85 20.93
CA SER A 159 -3.10 -23.75 20.09
C SER A 159 -4.60 -23.45 20.30
N SER A 160 -4.95 -22.17 20.28
CA SER A 160 -6.34 -21.69 20.42
C SER A 160 -7.05 -22.06 21.72
N ALA A 161 -6.34 -22.53 22.76
CA ALA A 161 -6.95 -22.98 24.02
C ALA A 161 -7.97 -22.00 24.61
N PHE A 162 -7.74 -20.69 24.51
CA PHE A 162 -8.61 -19.64 25.05
C PHE A 162 -9.17 -18.69 24.00
N THR A 163 -9.05 -18.99 22.69
CA THR A 163 -9.52 -18.09 21.61
C THR A 163 -10.97 -17.65 21.84
N GLY A 164 -11.24 -16.34 21.83
CA GLY A 164 -12.58 -15.77 21.97
C GLY A 164 -13.23 -15.96 23.35
N SER A 165 -12.47 -16.41 24.36
CA SER A 165 -12.97 -16.56 25.73
C SER A 165 -13.14 -15.21 26.44
N GLY A 166 -13.86 -15.22 27.55
CA GLY A 166 -14.15 -14.03 28.36
C GLY A 166 -13.03 -13.58 29.30
N ILE A 167 -11.86 -14.24 29.25
CA ILE A 167 -10.83 -14.08 30.27
C ILE A 167 -10.36 -12.61 30.37
N THR A 168 -10.17 -12.16 31.60
CA THR A 168 -9.73 -10.80 31.93
C THR A 168 -8.28 -10.77 32.41
N SER A 169 -7.84 -11.86 33.04
CA SER A 169 -6.48 -12.04 33.52
C SER A 169 -6.04 -13.50 33.41
N ILE A 170 -4.76 -13.75 33.15
CA ILE A 170 -4.19 -15.09 33.21
C ILE A 170 -2.72 -15.05 33.67
N ASN A 171 -2.35 -16.00 34.53
CA ASN A 171 -0.97 -16.19 34.96
C ASN A 171 -0.41 -17.47 34.32
N MET A 172 0.55 -17.32 33.42
CA MET A 172 1.24 -18.40 32.72
C MET A 172 2.71 -18.53 33.14
N ARG A 173 3.13 -17.93 34.27
CA ARG A 173 4.55 -17.91 34.68
C ARG A 173 5.24 -19.27 34.61
N ASP A 174 4.53 -20.32 35.04
CA ASP A 174 5.06 -21.68 35.17
C ASP A 174 4.83 -22.58 33.92
N VAL A 175 4.31 -22.02 32.82
CA VAL A 175 4.03 -22.77 31.57
C VAL A 175 5.28 -22.83 30.69
N ASN A 176 5.77 -24.02 30.37
CA ASN A 176 6.99 -24.18 29.56
C ASN A 176 6.74 -24.03 28.05
N GLU A 177 5.60 -24.50 27.55
CA GLU A 177 5.27 -24.46 26.13
C GLU A 177 3.84 -23.95 25.90
N PHE A 178 3.68 -22.97 24.99
CA PHE A 178 2.36 -22.55 24.55
C PHE A 178 2.25 -22.37 23.04
N GLY A 179 1.09 -22.74 22.50
CA GLY A 179 0.82 -22.79 21.08
C GLY A 179 0.42 -21.44 20.46
N LYS A 180 0.02 -21.50 19.20
CA LYS A 180 -0.43 -20.32 18.43
C LYS A 180 -1.84 -19.91 18.85
N ARG A 181 -2.19 -18.63 18.67
CA ARG A 181 -3.58 -18.13 18.80
C ARG A 181 -4.23 -18.33 20.16
N ILE A 182 -3.47 -18.59 21.23
CA ILE A 182 -4.06 -19.00 22.51
C ILE A 182 -5.07 -17.98 23.05
N PHE A 183 -4.85 -16.68 22.86
CA PHE A 183 -5.75 -15.61 23.29
C PHE A 183 -6.36 -14.78 22.16
N THR A 184 -6.30 -15.24 20.90
CA THR A 184 -6.93 -14.51 19.79
C THR A 184 -8.39 -14.15 20.13
N ASP A 185 -8.79 -12.90 19.89
CA ASP A 185 -10.12 -12.35 20.18
C ASP A 185 -10.54 -12.38 21.68
N CYS A 186 -9.62 -12.54 22.63
CA CYS A 186 -9.88 -12.33 24.06
C CYS A 186 -10.01 -10.83 24.37
N LYS A 187 -11.11 -10.22 23.94
CA LYS A 187 -11.31 -8.76 23.95
C LYS A 187 -11.28 -8.13 25.35
N ASN A 188 -11.53 -8.92 26.39
CA ASN A 188 -11.55 -8.45 27.79
C ASN A 188 -10.22 -8.69 28.52
N LEU A 189 -9.23 -9.34 27.88
CA LEU A 189 -7.95 -9.66 28.50
C LEU A 189 -7.15 -8.39 28.74
N LYS A 190 -6.81 -8.13 30.01
CA LYS A 190 -6.05 -6.95 30.45
C LYS A 190 -4.70 -7.35 31.04
N ASP A 191 -4.72 -8.34 31.94
CA ASP A 191 -3.56 -8.69 32.75
C ASP A 191 -3.00 -10.06 32.33
N VAL A 192 -1.79 -10.08 31.79
CA VAL A 192 -1.12 -11.31 31.36
C VAL A 192 0.25 -11.40 32.03
N VAL A 193 0.49 -12.49 32.75
CA VAL A 193 1.84 -12.87 33.18
C VAL A 193 2.34 -13.94 32.21
N LEU A 194 3.28 -13.56 31.35
CA LEU A 194 3.93 -14.48 30.42
C LEU A 194 4.89 -15.42 31.17
N PRO A 195 5.20 -16.61 30.61
CA PRO A 195 6.18 -17.50 31.21
C PRO A 195 7.60 -16.93 31.18
N ASP A 196 8.38 -17.23 32.22
CA ASP A 196 9.79 -16.83 32.30
C ASP A 196 10.63 -17.64 31.31
N GLY A 197 11.66 -17.04 30.70
CA GLY A 197 12.62 -17.73 29.83
C GLY A 197 12.11 -18.11 28.43
N ILE A 198 10.91 -17.69 28.03
CA ILE A 198 10.43 -17.93 26.67
C ILE A 198 11.21 -17.07 25.68
N THR A 199 11.54 -17.66 24.53
CA THR A 199 12.29 -16.97 23.47
C THR A 199 11.39 -16.50 22.34
N ILE A 200 10.13 -16.93 22.30
CA ILE A 200 9.18 -16.66 21.21
C ILE A 200 7.80 -16.36 21.78
N ILE A 201 7.16 -15.27 21.32
CA ILE A 201 5.70 -15.11 21.39
C ILE A 201 5.13 -15.67 20.09
N PRO A 202 4.35 -16.78 20.14
CA PRO A 202 3.81 -17.45 18.95
C PRO A 202 2.83 -16.60 18.13
N GLU A 203 2.60 -17.06 16.90
CA GLU A 203 1.71 -16.43 15.92
C GLU A 203 0.31 -16.14 16.49
N SER A 204 -0.15 -14.90 16.30
CA SER A 204 -1.49 -14.43 16.68
C SER A 204 -1.86 -14.60 18.17
N THR A 205 -0.88 -14.79 19.07
CA THR A 205 -1.13 -15.06 20.51
C THR A 205 -2.15 -14.10 21.12
N PHE A 206 -2.00 -12.80 20.90
CA PHE A 206 -2.85 -11.71 21.39
C PHE A 206 -3.61 -10.98 20.28
N GLU A 207 -3.78 -11.58 19.09
CA GLU A 207 -4.51 -10.92 17.99
C GLU A 207 -5.93 -10.49 18.46
N ASN A 208 -6.27 -9.22 18.24
CA ASN A 208 -7.50 -8.55 18.66
C ASN A 208 -7.78 -8.56 20.18
N CYS A 209 -6.76 -8.67 21.03
CA CYS A 209 -6.87 -8.46 22.48
C CYS A 209 -6.97 -6.97 22.81
N ILE A 210 -8.13 -6.38 22.52
CA ILE A 210 -8.35 -4.93 22.71
C ILE A 210 -8.32 -4.48 24.18
N GLY A 211 -8.35 -5.40 25.15
CA GLY A 211 -8.29 -5.06 26.58
C GLY A 211 -6.86 -4.78 27.08
N ILE A 212 -5.83 -5.22 26.36
CA ILE A 212 -4.44 -5.10 26.80
C ILE A 212 -4.00 -3.64 26.62
N GLU A 213 -3.67 -2.97 27.73
CA GLU A 213 -3.14 -1.60 27.73
C GLU A 213 -1.61 -1.58 27.81
N SER A 214 -1.02 -2.56 28.50
CA SER A 214 0.42 -2.76 28.64
C SER A 214 0.72 -4.24 28.81
N ILE A 215 1.89 -4.70 28.36
CA ILE A 215 2.38 -6.05 28.60
C ILE A 215 3.87 -6.03 28.90
N ILE A 216 4.30 -6.82 29.88
CA ILE A 216 5.72 -7.01 30.20
C ILE A 216 6.23 -8.18 29.35
N LEU A 217 7.19 -7.88 28.48
CA LEU A 217 7.88 -8.90 27.68
C LEU A 217 8.96 -9.59 28.54
N PRO A 218 9.14 -10.92 28.42
CA PRO A 218 10.19 -11.65 29.14
C PRO A 218 11.60 -11.26 28.67
N ASP A 219 12.57 -11.26 29.59
CA ASP A 219 13.94 -10.78 29.35
C ASP A 219 14.69 -11.58 28.25
N ASP A 220 14.35 -12.86 28.07
CA ASP A 220 14.97 -13.76 27.09
C ASP A 220 14.23 -13.81 25.73
N LEU A 221 13.24 -12.94 25.51
CA LEU A 221 12.42 -12.94 24.31
C LEU A 221 13.21 -12.50 23.07
N ILE A 222 13.38 -13.42 22.12
CA ILE A 222 14.13 -13.21 20.87
C ILE A 222 13.20 -12.79 19.72
N THR A 223 11.99 -13.35 19.64
CA THR A 223 11.10 -13.18 18.47
C THR A 223 9.64 -12.93 18.85
N ILE A 224 9.05 -11.92 18.22
CA ILE A 224 7.60 -11.71 18.18
C ILE A 224 7.09 -12.18 16.82
N GLU A 225 6.32 -13.28 16.80
CA GLU A 225 5.84 -13.89 15.57
C GLU A 225 4.72 -13.11 14.88
N LYS A 226 4.39 -13.56 13.66
CA LYS A 226 3.36 -12.96 12.80
C LYS A 226 2.06 -12.70 13.57
N ASN A 227 1.51 -11.50 13.41
CA ASN A 227 0.25 -11.05 14.02
C ASN A 227 0.17 -11.11 15.56
N ALA A 228 1.26 -11.34 16.30
CA ALA A 228 1.20 -11.64 17.74
C ALA A 228 0.37 -10.64 18.57
N PHE A 229 0.41 -9.35 18.25
CA PHE A 229 -0.35 -8.26 18.89
C PHE A 229 -1.25 -7.49 17.91
N LYS A 230 -1.51 -8.05 16.72
CA LYS A 230 -2.31 -7.37 15.70
C LYS A 230 -3.68 -6.99 16.27
N GLY A 231 -4.08 -5.73 16.14
CA GLY A 231 -5.39 -5.24 16.60
C GLY A 231 -5.50 -5.03 18.11
N CYS A 232 -4.40 -5.06 18.88
CA CYS A 232 -4.38 -4.60 20.27
C CYS A 232 -4.51 -3.06 20.36
N THR A 233 -5.69 -2.56 20.01
CA THR A 233 -5.96 -1.11 19.82
C THR A 233 -5.82 -0.27 21.09
N ASN A 234 -5.85 -0.87 22.29
CA ASN A 234 -5.62 -0.15 23.53
C ASN A 234 -4.18 -0.23 24.06
N LEU A 235 -3.29 -1.02 23.42
CA LEU A 235 -1.90 -1.15 23.84
C LEU A 235 -1.20 0.21 23.68
N THR A 236 -0.80 0.83 24.78
CA THR A 236 -0.13 2.14 24.79
C THR A 236 1.38 2.02 24.89
N GLU A 237 1.85 1.04 25.65
CA GLU A 237 3.26 0.87 26.00
C GLU A 237 3.65 -0.60 25.98
N ILE A 238 4.81 -0.88 25.40
CA ILE A 238 5.46 -2.19 25.41
C ILE A 238 6.97 -1.95 25.31
N ASN A 239 7.69 -2.42 26.33
CA ASN A 239 9.14 -2.25 26.38
C ASN A 239 9.80 -3.47 25.78
N ALA A 240 10.74 -3.25 24.86
CA ALA A 240 11.54 -4.31 24.29
C ALA A 240 12.59 -4.80 25.31
N PRO A 241 12.78 -6.12 25.46
CA PRO A 241 13.95 -6.64 26.12
C PRO A 241 15.18 -6.52 25.20
N ASP A 242 16.37 -6.42 25.79
CA ASP A 242 17.63 -6.30 25.06
C ASP A 242 17.90 -7.49 24.12
N SER A 243 17.29 -8.64 24.38
CA SER A 243 17.40 -9.87 23.59
C SER A 243 16.53 -9.90 22.33
N LEU A 244 15.59 -8.95 22.17
CA LEU A 244 14.63 -8.95 21.05
C LEU A 244 15.32 -8.62 19.72
N THR A 245 15.40 -9.60 18.82
CA THR A 245 16.07 -9.45 17.51
C THR A 245 15.12 -9.35 16.34
N THR A 246 13.88 -9.85 16.45
CA THR A 246 13.01 -10.03 15.28
C THR A 246 11.54 -9.73 15.59
N ILE A 247 10.98 -8.81 14.80
CA ILE A 247 9.54 -8.48 14.81
C ILE A 247 8.98 -8.87 13.45
N LYS A 248 8.16 -9.93 13.44
CA LYS A 248 7.66 -10.52 12.19
C LYS A 248 6.44 -9.80 11.62
N ASN A 249 6.06 -10.24 10.42
CA ASN A 249 4.95 -9.73 9.63
C ASN A 249 3.72 -9.34 10.47
N SER A 250 3.32 -8.08 10.38
CA SER A 250 2.09 -7.54 11.00
C SER A 250 1.98 -7.74 12.52
N ALA A 251 3.10 -7.97 13.23
CA ALA A 251 3.09 -8.26 14.67
C ALA A 251 2.29 -7.24 15.50
N PHE A 252 2.36 -5.95 15.17
CA PHE A 252 1.68 -4.85 15.85
C PHE A 252 0.71 -4.07 14.94
N MET A 253 0.32 -4.63 13.78
CA MET A 253 -0.61 -3.95 12.87
C MET A 253 -1.89 -3.51 13.60
N ASN A 254 -2.33 -2.27 13.38
CA ASN A 254 -3.49 -1.63 14.01
C ASN A 254 -3.41 -1.48 15.54
N CYS A 255 -2.22 -1.44 16.16
CA CYS A 255 -2.05 -1.01 17.55
C CYS A 255 -2.16 0.52 17.65
N SER A 256 -3.35 1.06 17.44
CA SER A 256 -3.59 2.50 17.22
C SER A 256 -3.26 3.43 18.38
N LYS A 257 -3.08 2.92 19.60
CA LYS A 257 -2.64 3.72 20.76
C LYS A 257 -1.17 3.54 21.13
N LEU A 258 -0.44 2.68 20.41
CA LEU A 258 0.96 2.40 20.70
C LEU A 258 1.80 3.64 20.42
N LYS A 259 2.47 4.18 21.44
CA LYS A 259 3.23 5.45 21.32
C LYS A 259 4.66 5.27 20.83
N LYS A 260 5.27 4.12 21.11
CA LYS A 260 6.67 3.79 20.79
C LYS A 260 6.77 2.35 20.31
N THR A 261 7.69 2.08 19.41
CA THR A 261 7.98 0.71 18.99
C THR A 261 8.70 -0.05 20.12
N PRO A 262 8.42 -1.35 20.32
CA PRO A 262 9.28 -2.23 21.11
C PRO A 262 10.49 -2.64 20.27
N CYS A 263 11.31 -1.68 19.85
CA CYS A 263 12.62 -1.97 19.28
C CYS A 263 13.67 -1.84 20.39
N SER A 264 14.53 -2.84 20.52
CA SER A 264 15.71 -2.79 21.39
C SER A 264 16.96 -2.46 20.59
N GLU A 265 18.08 -2.30 21.29
CA GLU A 265 19.42 -2.26 20.70
C GLU A 265 19.70 -3.48 19.81
N SER A 266 19.08 -4.64 20.03
CA SER A 266 19.39 -5.86 19.24
C SER A 266 18.43 -6.11 18.07
N THR A 267 17.47 -5.23 17.80
CA THR A 267 16.43 -5.49 16.79
C THR A 267 16.99 -5.38 15.37
N VAL A 268 17.14 -6.53 14.69
CA VAL A 268 17.80 -6.65 13.37
C VAL A 268 16.84 -6.48 12.20
N SER A 269 15.56 -6.86 12.36
CA SER A 269 14.60 -6.91 11.25
C SER A 269 13.20 -6.50 11.67
N ILE A 270 12.60 -5.61 10.87
CA ILE A 270 11.20 -5.18 10.96
C ILE A 270 10.52 -5.61 9.67
N GLU A 271 9.73 -6.68 9.72
CA GLU A 271 9.16 -7.29 8.52
C GLU A 271 7.87 -6.59 8.00
N PHE A 272 7.23 -7.18 7.00
CA PHE A 272 6.07 -6.65 6.29
C PHE A 272 4.96 -6.17 7.23
N ALA A 273 4.58 -4.90 7.12
CA ALA A 273 3.49 -4.27 7.84
C ALA A 273 3.55 -4.39 9.38
N ALA A 274 4.73 -4.60 9.97
CA ALA A 274 4.91 -4.85 11.40
C ALA A 274 4.16 -3.85 12.31
N PHE A 275 4.18 -2.56 11.96
CA PHE A 275 3.55 -1.45 12.68
C PHE A 275 2.53 -0.68 11.82
N ARG A 276 2.00 -1.28 10.73
CA ARG A 276 1.02 -0.62 9.87
C ARG A 276 -0.20 -0.13 10.67
N ASN A 277 -0.62 1.11 10.43
CA ASN A 277 -1.72 1.80 11.11
C ASN A 277 -1.56 1.90 12.64
N CYS A 278 -0.33 1.96 13.16
CA CYS A 278 -0.10 2.42 14.53
C CYS A 278 -0.23 3.95 14.60
N THR A 279 -1.45 4.46 14.44
CA THR A 279 -1.73 5.91 14.32
C THR A 279 -1.35 6.72 15.57
N GLY A 280 -1.11 6.06 16.70
CA GLY A 280 -0.64 6.64 17.95
C GLY A 280 0.88 6.76 18.06
N LEU A 281 1.65 6.20 17.12
CA LEU A 281 3.10 6.11 17.19
C LEU A 281 3.74 7.49 16.98
N GLU A 282 4.45 7.99 17.98
CA GLU A 282 5.04 9.34 18.00
C GLU A 282 6.52 9.32 17.56
N SER A 283 7.23 8.21 17.83
CA SER A 283 8.65 8.06 17.53
C SER A 283 9.02 6.62 17.19
N VAL A 284 9.98 6.46 16.27
CA VAL A 284 10.67 5.20 15.99
C VAL A 284 12.14 5.38 16.36
N SER A 285 12.69 4.45 17.16
CA SER A 285 14.11 4.40 17.48
C SER A 285 14.73 3.17 16.83
N PHE A 286 15.78 3.38 16.03
CA PHE A 286 16.58 2.32 15.43
C PHE A 286 17.93 2.23 16.14
N SER A 287 17.95 1.72 17.38
CA SER A 287 19.08 1.93 18.27
C SER A 287 20.37 1.19 17.86
N ASN A 288 20.28 0.02 17.20
CA ASN A 288 21.36 -0.49 16.32
C ASN A 288 20.82 -0.93 14.95
N SER A 289 20.03 -0.05 14.34
CA SER A 289 19.80 0.00 12.90
C SER A 289 19.35 -1.32 12.24
N PRO A 290 18.04 -1.52 12.02
CA PRO A 290 17.58 -2.71 11.31
C PRO A 290 18.25 -2.75 9.93
N THR A 291 18.79 -3.90 9.53
CA THR A 291 19.41 -4.03 8.21
C THR A 291 18.38 -3.86 7.10
N SER A 292 17.11 -4.15 7.41
CA SER A 292 15.99 -3.96 6.50
C SER A 292 14.70 -3.52 7.19
N ILE A 293 13.96 -2.65 6.51
CA ILE A 293 12.61 -2.23 6.86
C ILE A 293 11.67 -2.75 5.77
N GLY A 294 10.76 -3.66 6.14
CA GLY A 294 9.87 -4.34 5.20
C GLY A 294 8.74 -3.47 4.64
N SER A 295 8.07 -3.95 3.58
CA SER A 295 7.03 -3.17 2.92
C SER A 295 5.89 -2.83 3.89
N TYR A 296 5.37 -1.61 3.81
CA TYR A 296 4.33 -1.09 4.69
C TYR A 296 4.66 -1.10 6.20
N ALA A 297 5.92 -1.32 6.61
CA ALA A 297 6.30 -1.54 8.02
C ALA A 297 5.69 -0.49 8.97
N PHE A 298 5.69 0.78 8.59
CA PHE A 298 5.17 1.91 9.35
C PHE A 298 4.05 2.67 8.60
N ALA A 299 3.47 2.08 7.54
CA ALA A 299 2.46 2.77 6.75
C ALA A 299 1.27 3.21 7.61
N GLY A 300 0.82 4.46 7.49
CA GLY A 300 -0.29 5.02 8.25
C GLY A 300 0.03 5.36 9.71
N CYS A 301 1.30 5.49 10.10
CA CYS A 301 1.69 6.03 11.40
C CYS A 301 1.53 7.57 11.43
N GLU A 302 0.29 8.04 11.49
CA GLU A 302 -0.08 9.44 11.29
C GLU A 302 0.49 10.44 12.32
N LYS A 303 0.91 9.98 13.50
CA LYS A 303 1.52 10.82 14.54
C LYS A 303 3.05 10.77 14.57
N LEU A 304 3.69 10.00 13.69
CA LEU A 304 5.14 9.90 13.66
C LEU A 304 5.69 11.23 13.15
N GLU A 305 6.36 12.03 13.99
CA GLU A 305 6.77 13.40 13.64
C GLU A 305 8.15 13.48 13.00
N TYR A 306 9.03 12.53 13.33
CA TYR A 306 10.42 12.52 12.93
C TYR A 306 10.87 11.09 12.65
N ILE A 307 11.73 10.93 11.64
CA ILE A 307 12.38 9.66 11.34
C ILE A 307 13.85 9.92 11.02
N SER A 308 14.73 9.11 11.62
CA SER A 308 16.15 9.06 11.31
C SER A 308 16.43 7.70 10.71
N ILE A 309 16.93 7.64 9.48
CA ILE A 309 17.39 6.41 8.83
C ILE A 309 18.91 6.34 9.01
N PRO A 310 19.42 5.41 9.83
CA PRO A 310 20.86 5.28 10.09
C PRO A 310 21.59 4.50 8.99
N ASP A 311 22.93 4.56 9.02
CA ASP A 311 23.83 4.10 7.95
C ASP A 311 23.83 2.60 7.76
N SER A 312 23.27 1.89 8.72
CA SER A 312 23.26 0.44 8.80
C SER A 312 21.99 -0.15 8.19
N VAL A 313 21.04 0.69 7.77
CA VAL A 313 19.90 0.28 6.96
C VAL A 313 20.36 0.06 5.52
N GLU A 314 20.40 -1.20 5.09
CA GLU A 314 20.74 -1.57 3.71
C GLU A 314 19.53 -1.47 2.79
N LYS A 315 18.32 -1.68 3.32
CA LYS A 315 17.11 -1.75 2.50
C LYS A 315 15.87 -1.21 3.21
N ILE A 316 15.12 -0.36 2.52
CA ILE A 316 13.77 0.04 2.91
C ILE A 316 12.85 -0.36 1.77
N ASP A 317 11.93 -1.27 2.02
CA ASP A 317 11.02 -1.76 1.00
C ASP A 317 9.89 -0.77 0.66
N SER A 318 9.16 -1.07 -0.41
CA SER A 318 8.08 -0.21 -0.90
C SER A 318 7.03 0.12 0.16
N ASP A 319 6.52 1.36 0.11
CA ASP A 319 5.48 1.87 1.01
C ASP A 319 5.83 1.83 2.52
N ALA A 320 7.09 1.62 2.91
CA ALA A 320 7.47 1.42 4.32
C ALA A 320 6.95 2.50 5.27
N PHE A 321 6.92 3.76 4.86
CA PHE A 321 6.42 4.91 5.62
C PHE A 321 5.27 5.63 4.91
N SER A 322 4.53 4.96 4.02
CA SER A 322 3.46 5.63 3.28
C SER A 322 2.33 6.13 4.19
N GLU A 323 1.72 7.27 3.87
CA GLU A 323 0.66 7.93 4.63
C GLU A 323 1.07 8.32 6.07
N CYS A 324 2.36 8.41 6.38
CA CYS A 324 2.86 8.97 7.64
C CYS A 324 2.75 10.50 7.63
N LYS A 325 1.51 10.99 7.77
CA LYS A 325 1.15 12.42 7.66
C LYS A 325 1.72 13.32 8.75
N GLY A 326 2.27 12.76 9.82
CA GLY A 326 2.90 13.51 10.91
C GLY A 326 4.34 13.92 10.63
N ILE A 327 5.04 13.23 9.72
CA ILE A 327 6.49 13.40 9.56
C ILE A 327 6.76 14.79 9.00
N ARG A 328 7.60 15.57 9.69
CA ARG A 328 8.02 16.91 9.27
C ARG A 328 9.45 16.97 8.74
N SER A 329 10.34 16.15 9.31
CA SER A 329 11.73 16.04 8.87
C SER A 329 12.14 14.57 8.78
N ILE A 330 12.95 14.28 7.77
CA ILE A 330 13.55 12.97 7.55
C ILE A 330 15.06 13.14 7.56
N ASP A 331 15.73 12.50 8.51
CA ASP A 331 17.18 12.50 8.58
C ASP A 331 17.70 11.21 7.93
N LEU A 332 18.47 11.36 6.86
CA LEU A 332 19.03 10.29 6.05
C LEU A 332 20.54 10.23 6.31
N ASP A 333 20.92 9.56 7.38
CA ASP A 333 22.32 9.19 7.62
C ASP A 333 22.58 7.85 6.92
N VAL A 334 22.45 7.82 5.60
CA VAL A 334 22.48 6.58 4.80
C VAL A 334 23.84 6.39 4.15
N ASN A 335 24.10 5.21 3.59
CA ASN A 335 25.29 4.95 2.77
C ASN A 335 24.88 4.57 1.34
N SER A 336 25.83 4.50 0.40
CA SER A 336 25.56 4.24 -1.02
C SER A 336 24.95 2.85 -1.31
N ALA A 337 25.03 1.91 -0.36
CA ALA A 337 24.38 0.61 -0.44
C ALA A 337 22.91 0.63 -0.03
N THR A 338 22.44 1.66 0.66
CA THR A 338 21.03 1.79 1.06
C THR A 338 20.12 1.84 -0.18
N LYS A 339 19.05 1.05 -0.19
CA LYS A 339 18.05 1.07 -1.28
C LYS A 339 16.66 1.36 -0.73
N PHE A 340 16.05 2.43 -1.22
CA PHE A 340 14.65 2.76 -0.95
C PHE A 340 13.79 2.17 -2.06
N GLY A 341 12.79 1.38 -1.71
CA GLY A 341 11.78 0.88 -2.63
C GLY A 341 10.74 1.95 -2.95
N GLY A 342 10.02 1.76 -4.05
CA GLY A 342 9.06 2.77 -4.50
C GLY A 342 7.98 3.12 -3.47
N TYR A 343 7.46 4.35 -3.52
CA TYR A 343 6.42 4.86 -2.61
C TYR A 343 6.76 4.89 -1.12
N CYS A 344 8.04 4.78 -0.75
CA CYS A 344 8.47 4.67 0.65
C CYS A 344 7.87 5.75 1.56
N PHE A 345 7.85 7.02 1.14
CA PHE A 345 7.25 8.16 1.84
C PHE A 345 6.03 8.73 1.09
N LYS A 346 5.33 7.92 0.30
CA LYS A 346 4.13 8.36 -0.41
C LYS A 346 3.10 8.92 0.56
N GLY A 347 2.54 10.10 0.29
CA GLY A 347 1.48 10.70 1.10
C GLY A 347 1.96 11.25 2.45
N CYS A 348 3.27 11.33 2.69
CA CYS A 348 3.87 12.02 3.83
C CYS A 348 3.75 13.55 3.66
N SER A 349 2.51 14.02 3.62
CA SER A 349 2.14 15.36 3.17
C SER A 349 2.58 16.53 4.06
N SER A 350 3.16 16.24 5.23
CA SER A 350 3.70 17.26 6.15
C SER A 350 5.23 17.32 6.15
N VAL A 351 5.92 16.50 5.35
CA VAL A 351 7.39 16.53 5.28
C VAL A 351 7.80 17.87 4.71
N GLU A 352 8.57 18.65 5.47
CA GLU A 352 9.03 19.99 5.11
C GLU A 352 10.50 19.98 4.64
N ASN A 353 11.29 19.06 5.20
CA ASN A 353 12.73 18.99 5.02
C ASN A 353 13.23 17.54 4.96
N ILE A 354 14.25 17.31 4.13
CA ILE A 354 15.11 16.12 4.21
C ILE A 354 16.52 16.55 4.60
N ASN A 355 17.12 15.88 5.57
CA ASN A 355 18.53 16.05 5.94
C ASN A 355 19.35 14.88 5.41
N VAL A 356 20.50 15.17 4.82
CA VAL A 356 21.40 14.21 4.17
C VAL A 356 22.84 14.56 4.53
N SER A 357 23.63 13.56 4.93
CA SER A 357 25.01 13.73 5.40
C SER A 357 26.03 13.84 4.27
N ASP A 358 25.80 13.11 3.17
CA ASP A 358 26.58 13.17 1.94
C ASP A 358 25.61 13.22 0.74
N PHE A 359 25.88 14.10 -0.22
CA PHE A 359 25.03 14.28 -1.41
C PHE A 359 25.41 13.35 -2.54
N ASP A 360 26.69 12.99 -2.65
CA ASP A 360 27.19 12.12 -3.71
C ASP A 360 26.64 10.70 -3.58
N ILE A 361 26.23 10.32 -2.37
CA ILE A 361 25.61 9.01 -2.10
C ILE A 361 24.15 8.94 -2.54
N LEU A 362 23.45 10.07 -2.75
CA LEU A 362 22.00 10.08 -3.03
C LEU A 362 21.65 9.59 -4.43
N ALA A 363 22.59 9.70 -5.37
CA ALA A 363 22.42 9.24 -6.75
C ALA A 363 22.03 7.75 -6.79
N GLY A 364 20.78 7.47 -7.15
CA GLY A 364 20.27 6.10 -7.28
C GLY A 364 19.97 5.38 -5.96
N LEU A 365 19.77 6.13 -4.86
CA LEU A 365 19.21 5.55 -3.61
C LEU A 365 17.70 5.37 -3.70
N PHE A 366 17.00 6.31 -4.34
CA PHE A 366 15.55 6.36 -4.36
C PHE A 366 14.98 5.62 -5.58
N ASP A 367 14.10 4.65 -5.33
CA ASP A 367 13.27 4.06 -6.37
C ASP A 367 12.02 4.92 -6.63
N LYS A 368 11.18 4.46 -7.55
CA LYS A 368 10.10 5.24 -8.10
C LYS A 368 9.07 5.69 -7.05
N ARG A 369 8.79 6.99 -7.05
CA ARG A 369 7.69 7.66 -6.35
C ARG A 369 7.91 7.75 -4.85
N THR A 370 9.17 7.76 -4.44
CA THR A 370 9.59 7.69 -3.04
C THR A 370 8.93 8.80 -2.22
N PHE A 371 8.80 10.01 -2.75
CA PHE A 371 8.25 11.19 -2.04
C PHE A 371 6.93 11.70 -2.61
N SER A 372 6.19 10.87 -3.36
CA SER A 372 4.93 11.26 -4.02
C SER A 372 3.93 11.79 -2.98
N GLY A 373 3.29 12.93 -3.23
CA GLY A 373 2.40 13.56 -2.26
C GLY A 373 3.07 14.28 -1.09
N CYS A 374 4.41 14.40 -1.05
CA CYS A 374 5.15 15.23 -0.07
C CYS A 374 5.07 16.73 -0.45
N LYS A 375 3.86 17.27 -0.44
CA LYS A 375 3.54 18.62 -0.94
C LYS A 375 4.15 19.78 -0.16
N GLU A 376 4.57 19.55 1.08
CA GLU A 376 5.25 20.56 1.90
C GLU A 376 6.77 20.44 1.86
N LEU A 377 7.34 19.46 1.12
CA LEU A 377 8.78 19.25 1.10
C LEU A 377 9.42 20.35 0.27
N ARG A 378 9.97 21.36 0.94
CA ARG A 378 10.50 22.61 0.35
C ARG A 378 12.00 22.74 0.48
N THR A 379 12.61 21.98 1.39
CA THR A 379 14.02 22.16 1.74
C THR A 379 14.79 20.85 1.78
N ILE A 380 16.07 20.95 1.44
CA ILE A 380 17.06 19.89 1.58
C ILE A 380 18.19 20.49 2.42
N ASN A 381 18.54 19.86 3.54
CA ASN A 381 19.45 20.42 4.55
C ASN A 381 19.07 21.84 4.99
N ASN A 382 17.77 22.11 5.14
CA ASN A 382 17.19 23.43 5.45
C ASN A 382 17.50 24.53 4.42
N GLU A 383 17.94 24.17 3.22
CA GLU A 383 18.17 25.09 2.11
C GLU A 383 17.11 24.84 1.02
N SER A 384 16.60 25.91 0.39
CA SER A 384 15.72 25.77 -0.77
C SER A 384 16.51 25.18 -1.94
N PRO A 385 16.03 24.09 -2.57
CA PRO A 385 16.70 23.55 -3.74
C PRO A 385 16.48 24.38 -5.00
N VAL A 386 15.55 25.33 -4.93
CA VAL A 386 15.11 26.17 -6.05
C VAL A 386 15.45 27.62 -5.75
N ILE A 387 15.98 28.30 -6.76
CA ILE A 387 16.18 29.75 -6.80
C ILE A 387 14.97 30.35 -7.51
N LEU A 388 14.06 30.93 -6.72
CA LEU A 388 12.91 31.67 -7.21
C LEU A 388 13.35 33.12 -7.41
N ASN A 389 13.95 33.40 -8.56
CA ASN A 389 14.18 34.78 -8.96
C ASN A 389 12.80 35.41 -9.28
N GLY A 390 12.61 36.73 -9.13
CA GLY A 390 11.29 37.38 -9.31
C GLY A 390 10.68 37.17 -10.72
N ASP A 391 9.46 37.67 -10.96
CA ASP A 391 8.62 37.35 -12.12
C ASP A 391 9.29 37.48 -13.52
N ASN A 392 10.41 38.18 -13.67
CA ASN A 392 11.11 38.41 -14.95
C ASN A 392 12.47 37.69 -15.06
N THR A 393 12.70 36.70 -14.21
CA THR A 393 13.98 35.97 -14.15
C THR A 393 13.72 34.49 -14.04
N GLU A 394 14.37 33.72 -14.92
CA GLU A 394 14.21 32.27 -14.99
C GLU A 394 14.54 31.64 -13.62
N PRO A 395 13.64 30.80 -13.07
CA PRO A 395 13.95 30.02 -11.89
C PRO A 395 14.98 28.94 -12.23
N GLU A 396 15.81 28.59 -11.27
CA GLU A 396 16.85 27.58 -11.46
C GLU A 396 16.90 26.64 -10.26
N PHE A 397 17.22 25.36 -10.49
CA PHE A 397 17.71 24.53 -9.40
C PHE A 397 19.10 24.98 -9.00
N THR A 398 19.35 25.12 -7.70
CA THR A 398 20.70 25.44 -7.23
C THR A 398 21.69 24.38 -7.72
N GLU A 399 22.88 24.79 -8.16
CA GLU A 399 23.87 23.88 -8.76
C GLU A 399 24.22 22.71 -7.83
N LYS A 400 24.21 22.96 -6.51
CA LYS A 400 24.46 21.96 -5.45
C LYS A 400 23.47 20.79 -5.50
N TYR A 401 22.20 21.03 -5.79
CA TYR A 401 21.14 20.01 -5.74
C TYR A 401 20.68 19.54 -7.12
N ARG A 402 21.15 20.19 -8.18
CA ARG A 402 20.65 19.98 -9.54
C ARG A 402 20.74 18.53 -10.01
N SER A 403 21.91 17.88 -9.88
CA SER A 403 22.08 16.48 -10.29
C SER A 403 21.19 15.54 -9.47
N VAL A 404 21.15 15.72 -8.15
CA VAL A 404 20.34 14.90 -7.24
C VAL A 404 18.85 15.02 -7.57
N ILE A 405 18.36 16.24 -7.81
CA ILE A 405 16.97 16.50 -8.19
C ILE A 405 16.66 15.83 -9.53
N ILE A 406 17.51 16.02 -10.54
CA ILE A 406 17.30 15.45 -11.87
C ILE A 406 17.36 13.90 -11.85
N GLU A 407 18.24 13.31 -11.04
CA GLU A 407 18.41 11.87 -11.01
C GLU A 407 17.35 11.16 -10.17
N ASN A 408 16.87 11.80 -9.10
CA ASN A 408 16.04 11.13 -8.08
C ASN A 408 14.60 11.66 -7.97
N PHE A 409 14.34 12.89 -8.39
CA PHE A 409 13.03 13.54 -8.25
C PHE A 409 12.40 13.88 -9.62
N ASP A 410 13.21 14.14 -10.65
CA ASP A 410 12.75 14.41 -12.02
C ASP A 410 12.37 13.13 -12.76
N ALA A 411 12.97 11.99 -12.44
CA ALA A 411 12.75 10.74 -13.19
C ALA A 411 11.40 10.06 -12.93
N ILE A 412 10.57 10.60 -12.05
CA ILE A 412 9.54 9.82 -11.40
C ILE A 412 8.28 10.67 -11.12
N ASP A 413 7.11 10.09 -11.39
CA ASP A 413 5.74 10.51 -11.05
C ASP A 413 5.53 10.81 -9.54
N ASP A 414 6.35 11.71 -8.98
CA ASP A 414 6.19 12.34 -7.67
C ASP A 414 5.29 13.56 -7.82
N SER A 415 4.09 13.28 -8.35
CA SER A 415 2.98 14.22 -8.36
C SER A 415 2.85 14.82 -6.95
N GLU A 416 2.95 16.15 -6.89
CA GLU A 416 2.85 16.98 -5.67
C GLU A 416 4.08 17.04 -4.74
N LEU A 417 5.30 17.18 -5.26
CA LEU A 417 6.46 17.54 -4.44
C LEU A 417 6.55 19.07 -4.20
N GLY A 418 6.74 19.51 -2.96
CA GLY A 418 6.66 20.92 -2.56
C GLY A 418 7.57 21.89 -3.32
N PHE A 419 8.89 21.66 -3.31
CA PHE A 419 9.84 22.54 -3.99
C PHE A 419 9.71 22.47 -5.51
N PHE A 420 9.30 21.32 -6.06
CA PHE A 420 9.06 21.20 -7.50
C PHE A 420 7.82 22.01 -7.90
N ASN A 421 6.76 21.97 -7.10
CA ASN A 421 5.60 22.84 -7.30
C ASN A 421 6.01 24.32 -7.27
N ASP A 422 6.91 24.73 -6.36
CA ASP A 422 7.40 26.11 -6.29
C ASP A 422 8.22 26.49 -7.53
N TYR A 423 9.10 25.60 -8.02
CA TYR A 423 9.84 25.80 -9.28
C TYR A 423 8.90 25.98 -10.47
N LEU A 424 7.92 25.09 -10.61
CA LEU A 424 6.94 25.16 -11.68
C LEU A 424 6.13 26.45 -11.65
N GLU A 425 5.80 26.94 -10.45
CA GLU A 425 5.01 28.18 -10.30
C GLU A 425 5.79 29.38 -10.83
N ALA A 426 7.07 29.49 -10.44
CA ALA A 426 7.94 30.56 -10.89
C ALA A 426 8.21 30.47 -12.40
N GLU A 427 8.34 29.26 -12.94
CA GLU A 427 8.65 29.06 -14.35
C GLU A 427 7.47 29.47 -15.23
N VAL A 428 6.25 29.06 -14.86
CA VAL A 428 5.03 29.48 -15.56
C VAL A 428 4.89 31.01 -15.54
N LYS A 429 5.11 31.64 -14.38
CA LYS A 429 5.10 33.12 -14.25
C LYS A 429 6.14 33.80 -15.13
N TYR A 430 7.37 33.29 -15.14
CA TYR A 430 8.46 33.81 -15.96
C TYR A 430 8.16 33.72 -17.46
N VAL A 431 7.61 32.60 -17.91
CA VAL A 431 7.27 32.42 -19.33
C VAL A 431 6.16 33.37 -19.75
N VAL A 432 5.10 33.48 -18.95
CA VAL A 432 4.01 34.41 -19.26
C VAL A 432 4.50 35.86 -19.25
N SER A 433 5.26 36.29 -18.24
CA SER A 433 5.74 37.68 -18.13
C SER A 433 6.68 38.11 -19.26
N THR A 434 7.42 37.16 -19.84
CA THR A 434 8.40 37.45 -20.90
C THR A 434 7.86 37.31 -22.32
N ASN A 435 6.74 36.61 -22.51
CA ASN A 435 6.17 36.33 -23.85
C ASN A 435 4.80 36.96 -24.06
N ILE A 436 4.09 37.35 -23.01
CA ILE A 436 2.74 37.92 -23.09
C ILE A 436 2.73 39.39 -22.67
N THR A 437 1.97 40.20 -23.41
CA THR A 437 1.68 41.59 -23.05
C THR A 437 0.19 41.81 -22.85
N ASP A 438 -0.17 42.85 -22.10
CA ASP A 438 -1.57 43.16 -21.74
C ASP A 438 -2.46 43.50 -22.95
N ASP A 439 -1.86 43.89 -24.09
CA ASP A 439 -2.55 44.27 -25.32
C ASP A 439 -2.82 43.10 -26.29
N MET A 440 -2.27 41.91 -26.00
CA MET A 440 -2.51 40.71 -26.80
C MET A 440 -3.94 40.19 -26.61
N SER A 441 -4.59 39.83 -27.70
CA SER A 441 -5.83 39.06 -27.72
C SER A 441 -5.63 37.65 -27.15
N ASP A 442 -6.70 36.99 -26.73
CA ASP A 442 -6.63 35.60 -26.26
C ASP A 442 -6.02 34.66 -27.33
N MET A 443 -6.31 34.90 -28.61
CA MET A 443 -5.75 34.12 -29.70
C MET A 443 -4.25 34.36 -29.89
N GLU A 444 -3.78 35.61 -29.83
CA GLU A 444 -2.35 35.93 -29.84
C GLU A 444 -1.64 35.26 -28.67
N LYS A 445 -2.23 35.27 -27.47
CA LYS A 445 -1.67 34.60 -26.28
C LYS A 445 -1.59 33.09 -26.48
N ILE A 446 -2.66 32.47 -26.94
CA ILE A 446 -2.73 31.02 -27.17
C ILE A 446 -1.65 30.59 -28.17
N LYS A 447 -1.58 31.27 -29.33
CA LYS A 447 -0.57 30.95 -30.34
C LYS A 447 0.84 31.20 -29.82
N THR A 448 1.11 32.32 -29.17
CA THR A 448 2.46 32.63 -28.66
C THR A 448 2.93 31.60 -27.63
N LEU A 449 2.07 31.19 -26.69
CA LEU A 449 2.43 30.21 -25.65
C LEU A 449 2.54 28.79 -26.20
N HIS A 450 1.66 28.41 -27.13
CA HIS A 450 1.79 27.16 -27.89
C HIS A 450 3.12 27.12 -28.66
N ASP A 451 3.42 28.16 -29.43
CA ASP A 451 4.64 28.24 -30.23
C ASP A 451 5.88 28.26 -29.34
N TRP A 452 5.85 28.97 -28.21
CA TRP A 452 6.93 28.95 -27.22
C TRP A 452 7.16 27.52 -26.72
N LEU A 453 6.10 26.82 -26.32
CA LEU A 453 6.17 25.46 -25.81
C LEU A 453 6.75 24.52 -26.87
N CYS A 454 6.23 24.55 -28.10
CA CYS A 454 6.74 23.71 -29.20
C CYS A 454 8.20 24.04 -29.58
N ASN A 455 8.62 25.30 -29.52
CA ASN A 455 9.99 25.71 -29.86
C ASN A 455 11.03 25.34 -28.79
N LYS A 456 10.62 25.14 -27.54
CA LYS A 456 11.53 24.75 -26.45
C LYS A 456 11.88 23.27 -26.44
N VAL A 457 11.37 22.52 -27.42
CA VAL A 457 11.41 21.06 -27.46
C VAL A 457 12.44 20.59 -28.48
N PHE A 458 13.42 19.82 -28.03
CA PHE A 458 14.47 19.27 -28.89
C PHE A 458 14.31 17.76 -29.07
N TYR A 459 13.84 17.34 -30.24
CA TYR A 459 13.88 15.93 -30.64
C TYR A 459 15.27 15.57 -31.19
N LYS A 460 15.94 14.59 -30.56
CA LYS A 460 17.14 13.99 -31.13
C LYS A 460 16.73 13.01 -32.23
N TYR A 461 16.99 13.33 -33.49
CA TYR A 461 16.75 12.41 -34.61
C TYR A 461 18.02 11.61 -34.95
N ILE A 462 17.92 10.27 -35.04
CA ILE A 462 18.99 9.43 -35.61
C ILE A 462 18.68 9.17 -37.09
N LYS A 463 19.72 9.23 -37.93
CA LYS A 463 19.62 8.84 -39.33
C LYS A 463 19.70 7.31 -39.45
N LYS A 464 18.60 6.67 -39.85
CA LYS A 464 18.54 5.23 -40.13
C LYS A 464 18.04 5.01 -41.56
N ASN A 465 18.81 4.30 -42.39
CA ASN A 465 18.45 3.98 -43.78
C ASN A 465 17.95 5.20 -44.60
N SER A 466 18.66 6.33 -44.52
CA SER A 466 18.35 7.57 -45.26
C SER A 466 17.04 8.27 -44.86
N LYS A 467 16.38 7.86 -43.78
CA LYS A 467 15.31 8.62 -43.12
C LYS A 467 15.79 9.08 -41.73
N TYR A 468 15.45 10.31 -41.36
CA TYR A 468 15.57 10.75 -39.98
C TYR A 468 14.45 10.10 -39.19
N THR A 469 14.80 9.36 -38.14
CA THR A 469 13.86 8.70 -37.24
C THR A 469 14.19 9.16 -35.82
N PRO A 470 13.21 9.52 -34.97
CA PRO A 470 13.46 9.89 -33.58
C PRO A 470 14.33 8.86 -32.85
N ASP A 471 15.31 9.31 -32.06
CA ASP A 471 16.17 8.48 -31.21
C ASP A 471 15.39 7.96 -30.00
N THR A 472 14.68 6.85 -30.18
CA THR A 472 13.93 6.21 -29.09
C THR A 472 14.84 5.50 -28.06
N SER A 473 16.16 5.56 -28.22
CA SER A 473 17.14 4.80 -27.40
C SER A 473 17.81 5.64 -26.31
N ASN A 474 17.64 6.95 -26.33
CA ASN A 474 18.14 7.88 -25.31
C ASN A 474 17.11 9.00 -25.10
N TYR A 475 16.17 8.80 -24.18
CA TYR A 475 15.19 9.81 -23.71
C TYR A 475 15.86 10.91 -22.86
N THR A 476 16.98 11.47 -23.32
CA THR A 476 17.52 12.73 -22.78
C THR A 476 17.12 13.84 -23.72
N GLN A 477 15.81 14.10 -23.76
CA GLN A 477 15.23 15.31 -24.34
C GLN A 477 15.69 16.47 -23.45
N VAL A 478 16.35 17.48 -24.04
CA VAL A 478 16.63 18.73 -23.32
C VAL A 478 15.31 19.48 -23.32
N ASP A 479 14.53 19.25 -22.28
CA ASP A 479 13.10 19.57 -22.20
C ASP A 479 12.83 19.65 -20.71
N SER A 480 12.10 20.65 -20.22
CA SER A 480 11.54 20.63 -18.88
C SER A 480 10.41 19.56 -18.77
N SER A 481 10.44 18.45 -19.53
CA SER A 481 9.34 17.49 -19.75
C SER A 481 7.94 18.14 -19.81
N ALA A 482 7.82 19.29 -20.48
CA ALA A 482 6.67 20.21 -20.41
C ALA A 482 5.96 20.25 -19.03
N PHE A 483 6.79 20.32 -18.00
CA PHE A 483 6.53 20.52 -16.59
C PHE A 483 6.14 19.35 -15.69
N ILE A 484 5.72 18.16 -16.15
CA ILE A 484 5.52 17.01 -15.24
C ILE A 484 5.66 15.72 -16.03
N ARG A 485 6.62 14.86 -15.69
CA ARG A 485 6.65 13.48 -16.21
C ARG A 485 5.40 12.70 -15.77
N ASN A 486 4.47 12.47 -16.70
CA ASN A 486 3.40 11.47 -16.58
C ASN A 486 3.30 10.68 -17.89
N SER A 487 3.98 9.52 -17.95
CA SER A 487 3.82 8.39 -18.87
C SER A 487 3.78 8.58 -20.42
N THR A 488 3.50 9.76 -20.98
CA THR A 488 3.56 10.08 -22.43
C THR A 488 3.95 11.56 -22.65
N VAL A 489 4.55 11.87 -23.81
CA VAL A 489 4.95 13.25 -24.19
C VAL A 489 3.74 14.19 -24.19
N CYS A 490 2.62 13.77 -24.79
CA CYS A 490 1.39 14.56 -24.85
C CYS A 490 0.79 14.96 -23.49
N ALA A 491 0.87 14.11 -22.46
CA ALA A 491 0.37 14.42 -21.12
C ALA A 491 1.14 15.55 -20.43
N GLY A 492 2.46 15.58 -20.58
CA GLY A 492 3.27 16.70 -20.08
C GLY A 492 2.89 18.00 -20.81
N TYR A 493 2.81 17.96 -22.13
CA TYR A 493 2.66 19.17 -22.96
C TYR A 493 1.30 19.82 -22.79
N ALA A 494 0.24 19.03 -22.81
CA ALA A 494 -1.10 19.53 -22.53
C ALA A 494 -1.17 20.19 -21.14
N LYS A 495 -0.44 19.64 -20.15
CA LYS A 495 -0.39 20.17 -18.79
C LYS A 495 0.40 21.49 -18.71
N ALA A 496 1.59 21.57 -19.31
CA ALA A 496 2.33 22.83 -19.44
C ALA A 496 1.47 23.92 -20.06
N LEU A 497 0.89 23.64 -21.22
CA LEU A 497 0.12 24.62 -21.97
C LEU A 497 -1.09 25.09 -21.17
N THR A 498 -1.79 24.17 -20.50
CA THR A 498 -2.91 24.53 -19.63
C THR A 498 -2.47 25.45 -18.47
N LEU A 499 -1.30 25.21 -17.86
CA LEU A 499 -0.77 26.08 -16.80
C LEU A 499 -0.41 27.47 -17.33
N LEU A 500 0.28 27.55 -18.47
CA LEU A 500 0.68 28.79 -19.12
C LEU A 500 -0.52 29.64 -19.51
N LEU A 501 -1.54 29.02 -20.12
CA LEU A 501 -2.75 29.71 -20.56
C LEU A 501 -3.52 30.30 -19.37
N ASN A 502 -3.72 29.50 -18.32
CA ASN A 502 -4.40 29.98 -17.13
C ASN A 502 -3.64 31.13 -16.44
N GLU A 503 -2.31 31.07 -16.36
CA GLU A 503 -1.49 32.17 -15.83
C GLU A 503 -1.60 33.43 -16.71
N SER A 504 -1.73 33.29 -18.03
CA SER A 504 -1.91 34.43 -18.96
C SER A 504 -3.31 35.05 -18.95
N GLY A 505 -4.22 34.48 -18.16
CA GLY A 505 -5.62 34.89 -18.05
C GLY A 505 -6.57 34.22 -19.06
N VAL A 506 -6.08 33.26 -19.86
CA VAL A 506 -6.89 32.48 -20.80
C VAL A 506 -7.48 31.27 -20.09
N GLU A 507 -8.80 31.11 -20.13
CA GLU A 507 -9.49 29.97 -19.51
C GLU A 507 -9.15 28.66 -20.26
N ALA A 508 -8.51 27.72 -19.57
CA ALA A 508 -8.08 26.45 -20.15
C ALA A 508 -8.25 25.25 -19.20
N TYR A 509 -8.49 24.06 -19.78
CA TYR A 509 -8.73 22.80 -19.08
C TYR A 509 -7.85 21.68 -19.63
N LEU A 510 -7.29 20.85 -18.74
CA LEU A 510 -6.52 19.67 -19.11
C LEU A 510 -7.44 18.44 -19.26
N LEU A 511 -7.32 17.72 -20.37
CA LEU A 511 -8.07 16.50 -20.67
C LEU A 511 -7.10 15.31 -20.78
N VAL A 512 -7.25 14.26 -19.95
CA VAL A 512 -6.29 13.14 -19.88
C VAL A 512 -6.98 11.78 -19.96
N ASN A 513 -6.52 10.89 -20.84
CA ASN A 513 -6.86 9.47 -20.74
C ASN A 513 -5.71 8.66 -20.16
N PHE A 514 -6.01 7.75 -19.25
CA PHE A 514 -5.06 6.94 -18.49
C PHE A 514 -4.11 6.06 -19.32
N SER A 515 -4.22 5.98 -20.65
CA SER A 515 -3.40 5.06 -21.43
C SER A 515 -2.81 5.54 -22.76
N GLU A 516 -3.21 6.67 -23.35
CA GLU A 516 -2.80 6.95 -24.76
C GLU A 516 -2.51 8.42 -25.11
N HIS A 517 -3.27 9.43 -24.65
CA HIS A 517 -3.04 10.82 -25.05
C HIS A 517 -3.69 11.88 -24.10
N ALA A 518 -3.25 13.15 -24.14
CA ALA A 518 -3.84 14.29 -23.41
C ALA A 518 -3.91 15.57 -24.26
N TRP A 519 -4.93 16.40 -24.03
CA TRP A 519 -5.19 17.66 -24.77
C TRP A 519 -5.41 18.83 -23.83
N CYS A 520 -5.22 20.04 -24.37
CA CYS A 520 -5.64 21.28 -23.72
C CYS A 520 -6.94 21.75 -24.37
N MET A 521 -7.99 22.01 -23.60
CA MET A 521 -9.19 22.68 -24.08
C MET A 521 -9.13 24.14 -23.67
N VAL A 522 -9.32 25.05 -24.62
CA VAL A 522 -9.17 26.50 -24.39
C VAL A 522 -10.44 27.23 -24.76
N ARG A 523 -10.77 28.28 -24.01
CA ARG A 523 -11.85 29.19 -24.36
C ARG A 523 -11.30 30.36 -25.15
N VAL A 524 -11.95 30.66 -26.28
CA VAL A 524 -11.69 31.88 -27.05
C VAL A 524 -13.03 32.51 -27.42
N GLY A 525 -13.26 33.74 -26.95
CA GLY A 525 -14.58 34.36 -27.00
C GLY A 525 -15.63 33.53 -26.26
N ASP A 526 -16.74 33.21 -26.94
CA ASP A 526 -17.84 32.38 -26.40
C ASP A 526 -17.72 30.90 -26.79
N HIS A 527 -16.57 30.47 -27.28
CA HIS A 527 -16.36 29.13 -27.85
C HIS A 527 -15.20 28.38 -27.18
N TYR A 528 -15.29 27.05 -27.23
CA TYR A 528 -14.28 26.13 -26.69
C TYR A 528 -13.71 25.29 -27.84
N PHE A 529 -12.39 25.09 -27.80
CA PHE A 529 -11.66 24.33 -28.82
C PHE A 529 -10.66 23.38 -28.17
N HIS A 530 -10.40 22.25 -28.83
CA HIS A 530 -9.30 21.36 -28.46
C HIS A 530 -8.01 21.84 -29.10
N LEU A 531 -6.95 21.88 -28.33
CA LEU A 531 -5.61 22.30 -28.73
C LEU A 531 -4.63 21.16 -28.43
N ASP A 532 -4.05 20.62 -29.51
CA ASP A 532 -2.91 19.71 -29.39
C ASP A 532 -1.68 20.52 -29.02
N ALA A 533 -0.96 20.10 -27.99
CA ALA A 533 0.26 20.76 -27.57
C ALA A 533 1.51 20.09 -28.18
N THR A 534 1.36 19.00 -28.92
CA THR A 534 2.47 18.18 -29.41
C THR A 534 2.71 18.27 -30.91
N HIS A 535 4.01 18.22 -31.28
CA HIS A 535 4.45 18.30 -32.67
C HIS A 535 4.45 16.93 -33.38
N ASP A 536 4.39 15.83 -32.62
CA ASP A 536 4.70 14.46 -33.06
C ASP A 536 3.57 13.76 -33.85
N ASP A 537 2.35 14.29 -33.84
CA ASP A 537 1.25 13.79 -34.67
C ASP A 537 1.32 14.30 -36.13
N SER A 538 2.19 15.28 -36.41
CA SER A 538 2.46 15.76 -37.78
C SER A 538 3.58 14.97 -38.44
N GLY A 539 3.32 13.71 -38.77
CA GLY A 539 4.27 12.88 -39.49
C GLY A 539 4.61 13.47 -40.87
N SER A 540 5.66 14.29 -41.01
CA SER A 540 6.56 14.38 -42.19
C SER A 540 7.38 15.67 -42.39
N ASP A 541 7.53 16.61 -41.45
CA ASP A 541 8.46 17.74 -41.69
C ASP A 541 9.88 17.50 -41.12
N PRO A 542 10.89 17.18 -41.97
CA PRO A 542 12.28 17.08 -41.55
C PRO A 542 12.94 18.44 -41.22
N ASN A 543 12.24 19.57 -41.38
CA ASN A 543 12.75 20.91 -41.07
C ASN A 543 12.34 21.44 -39.69
N GLY A 544 11.49 20.72 -38.94
CA GLY A 544 11.07 21.11 -37.59
C GLY A 544 10.16 22.34 -37.53
N THR A 545 9.36 22.60 -38.58
CA THR A 545 8.40 23.71 -38.57
C THR A 545 7.19 23.34 -37.71
N ILE A 546 6.80 24.17 -36.74
CA ILE A 546 5.59 23.96 -35.93
C ILE A 546 4.37 23.79 -36.86
N GLY A 547 3.73 22.63 -36.79
CA GLY A 547 2.54 22.30 -37.56
C GLY A 547 1.27 22.64 -36.79
N TYR A 548 0.29 23.25 -37.46
CA TYR A 548 -1.01 23.64 -36.87
C TYR A 548 -2.16 22.69 -37.27
N ASP A 549 -1.84 21.47 -37.70
CA ASP A 549 -2.82 20.52 -38.23
C ASP A 549 -3.90 20.09 -37.21
N HIS A 550 -3.60 20.22 -35.91
CA HIS A 550 -4.52 19.95 -34.80
C HIS A 550 -4.70 21.17 -33.87
N PHE A 551 -4.42 22.37 -34.37
CA PHE A 551 -4.62 23.61 -33.62
C PHE A 551 -6.10 24.00 -33.62
N LEU A 552 -6.71 24.09 -32.44
CA LEU A 552 -8.11 24.51 -32.23
C LEU A 552 -9.14 23.74 -33.06
N ILE A 553 -9.24 22.43 -32.83
CA ILE A 553 -10.15 21.52 -33.56
C ILE A 553 -11.43 21.19 -32.77
N SER A 554 -12.47 20.78 -33.49
CA SER A 554 -13.77 20.37 -32.91
C SER A 554 -13.74 18.95 -32.34
N ASP A 555 -14.67 18.61 -31.45
CA ASP A 555 -14.92 17.24 -30.96
C ASP A 555 -15.09 16.23 -32.10
N THR A 556 -15.75 16.67 -33.17
CA THR A 556 -16.04 15.83 -34.33
C THR A 556 -14.76 15.51 -35.09
N ASP A 557 -13.87 16.50 -35.25
CA ASP A 557 -12.61 16.30 -35.96
C ASP A 557 -11.59 15.56 -35.10
N VAL A 558 -11.53 15.84 -33.78
CA VAL A 558 -10.79 15.01 -32.82
C VAL A 558 -11.19 13.54 -32.93
N LYS A 559 -12.49 13.23 -33.03
CA LYS A 559 -12.99 11.84 -33.16
C LYS A 559 -12.70 11.20 -34.52
N LYS A 560 -12.45 11.99 -35.57
CA LYS A 560 -12.05 11.50 -36.90
C LYS A 560 -10.54 11.24 -36.98
N CYS A 561 -9.73 11.98 -36.22
CA CYS A 561 -8.32 11.69 -36.01
C CYS A 561 -8.21 10.31 -35.35
N SER A 562 -7.61 9.35 -36.04
CA SER A 562 -7.72 7.93 -35.75
C SER A 562 -7.07 7.53 -34.41
N SER A 563 -7.79 7.56 -33.28
CA SER A 563 -7.65 6.63 -32.12
C SER A 563 -8.69 6.91 -31.01
N GLY A 564 -8.58 6.25 -29.85
CA GLY A 564 -9.60 6.07 -28.78
C GLY A 564 -10.04 7.31 -27.99
N HIS A 565 -10.32 8.44 -28.65
CA HIS A 565 -10.58 9.77 -28.07
C HIS A 565 -11.92 9.95 -27.33
N SER A 566 -12.81 8.95 -27.36
CA SER A 566 -14.21 9.10 -26.90
C SER A 566 -14.47 8.77 -25.42
N SER A 567 -13.45 8.35 -24.65
CA SER A 567 -13.62 7.80 -23.29
C SER A 567 -12.71 8.41 -22.21
N TRP A 568 -12.23 9.64 -22.41
CA TRP A 568 -11.15 10.23 -21.61
C TRP A 568 -11.63 10.86 -20.30
N ALA A 569 -10.82 10.81 -19.24
CA ALA A 569 -11.12 11.35 -17.92
C ALA A 569 -10.46 12.73 -17.71
N ILE A 570 -10.72 13.39 -16.59
CA ILE A 570 -10.15 14.70 -16.26
C ILE A 570 -9.25 14.54 -15.04
N ASP A 571 -7.97 14.89 -15.16
CA ASP A 571 -7.05 14.98 -14.03
C ASP A 571 -6.49 16.42 -13.95
N ALA A 572 -6.36 16.95 -12.73
CA ALA A 572 -5.87 18.30 -12.47
C ALA A 572 -4.33 18.34 -12.29
N PRO A 573 -3.65 19.46 -12.61
CA PRO A 573 -2.38 19.78 -11.98
C PRO A 573 -2.55 19.95 -10.46
N THR A 574 -1.42 19.88 -9.75
CA THR A 574 -1.34 19.67 -8.30
C THR A 574 -2.21 20.65 -7.49
N SER A 575 -2.65 20.21 -6.30
CA SER A 575 -3.62 20.88 -5.40
C SER A 575 -3.29 22.32 -4.97
N ARG A 576 -2.12 22.85 -5.35
CA ARG A 576 -1.73 24.24 -5.11
C ARG A 576 -2.28 25.21 -6.15
N TYR A 577 -2.50 24.75 -7.37
CA TYR A 577 -3.13 25.53 -8.44
C TYR A 577 -4.61 25.21 -8.43
N LYS A 578 -5.39 25.99 -7.67
CA LYS A 578 -6.84 25.83 -7.59
C LYS A 578 -7.49 26.21 -8.92
N TYR A 579 -7.51 25.28 -9.87
CA TYR A 579 -8.41 25.34 -11.02
C TYR A 579 -9.61 24.48 -10.69
N THR A 580 -10.77 25.13 -10.53
CA THR A 580 -12.01 24.40 -10.28
C THR A 580 -12.39 23.74 -11.60
N ILE A 581 -12.23 22.43 -11.68
CA ILE A 581 -12.79 21.66 -12.80
C ILE A 581 -14.32 21.70 -12.64
N PRO A 582 -15.08 22.15 -13.64
CA PRO A 582 -16.54 22.14 -13.58
C PRO A 582 -17.05 20.69 -13.50
N ASP A 583 -18.20 20.49 -12.84
CA ASP A 583 -18.86 19.18 -12.75
C ASP A 583 -19.19 18.58 -14.14
N GLU A 584 -19.28 19.44 -15.17
CA GLU A 584 -19.45 19.08 -16.57
C GLU A 584 -18.50 19.91 -17.46
N ILE A 585 -17.73 19.24 -18.33
CA ILE A 585 -16.82 19.90 -19.27
C ILE A 585 -17.62 20.46 -20.46
N PRO A 586 -17.37 21.71 -20.89
CA PRO A 586 -17.83 22.23 -22.18
C PRO A 586 -17.47 21.34 -23.38
N LYS A 587 -18.30 21.39 -24.44
CA LYS A 587 -18.04 20.67 -25.70
C LYS A 587 -17.43 21.60 -26.74
N CYS A 588 -16.47 21.09 -27.51
CA CYS A 588 -15.91 21.81 -28.66
C CYS A 588 -16.74 21.48 -29.91
N LEU A 589 -17.74 22.31 -30.21
CA LEU A 589 -18.72 22.00 -31.26
C LEU A 589 -18.31 22.46 -32.66
N TYR A 590 -17.35 23.36 -32.77
CA TYR A 590 -17.02 24.08 -34.00
C TYR A 590 -15.55 23.92 -34.36
N SER A 591 -15.25 23.94 -35.66
CA SER A 591 -13.88 23.95 -36.17
C SER A 591 -13.47 25.38 -36.50
N VAL A 592 -12.22 25.78 -36.23
CA VAL A 592 -11.76 27.12 -36.61
C VAL A 592 -11.81 27.29 -38.13
N GLY A 593 -12.45 28.36 -38.60
CA GLY A 593 -12.78 28.59 -39.99
C GLY A 593 -14.20 28.19 -40.42
N ASP A 594 -14.93 27.42 -39.61
CA ASP A 594 -16.34 27.07 -39.85
C ASP A 594 -17.25 28.19 -39.32
N VAL A 595 -17.24 29.33 -40.01
CA VAL A 595 -18.00 30.53 -39.63
C VAL A 595 -19.50 30.35 -39.86
N ASN A 596 -19.91 29.45 -40.75
CA ASN A 596 -21.32 29.14 -40.99
C ASN A 596 -21.91 28.08 -40.03
N LYS A 597 -21.05 27.38 -39.27
CA LYS A 597 -21.37 26.38 -38.24
C LYS A 597 -22.01 25.12 -38.81
N ASP A 598 -21.69 24.74 -40.03
CA ASP A 598 -22.21 23.54 -40.70
C ASP A 598 -21.34 22.29 -40.48
N GLY A 599 -20.19 22.45 -39.82
CA GLY A 599 -19.22 21.40 -39.52
C GLY A 599 -18.28 21.06 -40.68
N VAL A 600 -18.25 21.87 -41.74
CA VAL A 600 -17.46 21.66 -42.95
C VAL A 600 -16.82 22.97 -43.41
N ILE A 601 -15.52 23.12 -43.22
CA ILE A 601 -14.77 24.27 -43.74
C ILE A 601 -14.76 24.23 -45.27
N ASN A 602 -15.48 25.15 -45.92
CA ASN A 602 -15.66 25.16 -47.37
C ASN A 602 -15.77 26.58 -47.97
N ASP A 603 -16.22 26.67 -49.23
CA ASP A 603 -16.34 27.93 -49.96
C ASP A 603 -17.34 28.91 -49.31
N ASP A 604 -18.39 28.39 -48.69
CA ASP A 604 -19.42 29.19 -48.00
C ASP A 604 -18.82 29.91 -46.78
N ASP A 605 -17.86 29.29 -46.09
CA ASP A 605 -17.13 29.93 -44.99
C ASP A 605 -16.22 31.04 -45.47
N ALA A 606 -15.48 30.79 -46.55
CA ALA A 606 -14.59 31.81 -47.14
C ALA A 606 -15.39 33.06 -47.57
N ASP A 607 -16.57 32.86 -48.17
CA ASP A 607 -17.45 33.96 -48.56
C ASP A 607 -17.95 34.76 -47.32
N LEU A 608 -18.26 34.09 -46.21
CA LEU A 608 -18.65 34.77 -44.97
C LEU A 608 -17.48 35.55 -44.34
N ILE A 609 -16.27 34.99 -44.32
CA ILE A 609 -15.06 35.71 -43.87
C ILE A 609 -14.84 36.97 -44.73
N TRP A 610 -15.07 36.88 -46.05
CA TRP A 610 -14.98 38.05 -46.94
C TRP A 610 -15.92 39.18 -46.53
N TYR A 611 -17.18 38.88 -46.25
CA TYR A 611 -18.16 39.87 -45.78
C TYR A 611 -17.76 40.45 -44.42
N TYR A 612 -17.23 39.61 -43.52
CA TYR A 612 -16.70 40.06 -42.24
C TYR A 612 -15.59 41.12 -42.44
N CYS A 613 -14.60 40.84 -43.28
CA CYS A 613 -13.47 41.75 -43.54
C CYS A 613 -13.88 43.08 -44.22
N ASN A 614 -15.09 43.15 -44.79
CA ASN A 614 -15.69 44.38 -45.33
C ASN A 614 -16.61 45.11 -44.34
N GLY A 615 -16.78 44.59 -43.12
CA GLY A 615 -17.59 45.20 -42.06
C GLY A 615 -19.09 44.92 -42.16
N ASP A 616 -19.50 43.91 -42.92
CA ASP A 616 -20.91 43.61 -43.20
C ASP A 616 -21.54 42.60 -42.21
N ILE A 617 -20.76 42.06 -41.26
CA ILE A 617 -21.21 41.09 -40.25
C ILE A 617 -20.80 41.57 -38.83
N GLY A 618 -21.63 41.33 -37.81
CA GLY A 618 -21.39 41.74 -36.42
C GLY A 618 -20.28 40.95 -35.70
N SER A 619 -19.84 41.46 -34.54
CA SER A 619 -18.64 41.06 -33.79
C SER A 619 -18.63 39.65 -33.14
N ILE A 620 -19.63 38.79 -33.40
CA ILE A 620 -19.93 37.65 -32.52
C ILE A 620 -19.07 36.40 -32.78
N ASP A 621 -18.38 36.31 -33.92
CA ASP A 621 -17.68 35.08 -34.35
C ASP A 621 -16.20 35.32 -34.75
N LEU A 622 -15.56 36.36 -34.19
CA LEU A 622 -14.16 36.76 -34.46
C LEU A 622 -13.18 35.56 -34.52
N VAL A 623 -13.26 34.67 -33.53
CA VAL A 623 -12.38 33.50 -33.41
C VAL A 623 -12.60 32.48 -34.52
N LEU A 624 -13.83 32.32 -35.00
CA LEU A 624 -14.13 31.37 -36.07
C LEU A 624 -13.60 31.89 -37.42
N ALA A 625 -13.42 33.20 -37.58
CA ALA A 625 -12.96 33.82 -38.81
C ALA A 625 -11.43 33.96 -38.92
N ASP A 626 -10.69 33.80 -37.81
CA ASP A 626 -9.23 33.80 -37.78
C ASP A 626 -8.69 32.42 -38.22
N THR A 627 -8.46 32.27 -39.52
CA THR A 627 -8.04 31.00 -40.13
C THR A 627 -6.54 30.88 -40.30
N ASN A 628 -5.80 31.99 -40.15
CA ASN A 628 -4.34 32.01 -40.19
C ASN A 628 -3.69 31.97 -38.78
N PHE A 629 -4.53 32.08 -37.74
CA PHE A 629 -4.22 32.04 -36.31
C PHE A 629 -3.42 33.24 -35.79
N ASP A 630 -3.40 34.37 -36.48
CA ASP A 630 -2.59 35.52 -36.06
C ASP A 630 -3.25 36.43 -35.02
N GLY A 631 -4.47 36.07 -34.58
CA GLY A 631 -5.28 36.77 -33.60
C GLY A 631 -5.97 38.02 -34.14
N LYS A 632 -5.93 38.22 -35.46
CA LYS A 632 -6.69 39.25 -36.16
C LYS A 632 -7.63 38.56 -37.12
N VAL A 633 -8.68 39.28 -37.48
CA VAL A 633 -9.55 38.87 -38.58
C VAL A 633 -9.40 39.91 -39.67
N ASP A 634 -8.68 39.52 -40.72
CA ASP A 634 -8.38 40.41 -41.82
C ASP A 634 -8.36 39.70 -43.18
N TRP A 635 -7.84 40.39 -44.19
CA TRP A 635 -7.82 39.86 -45.55
C TRP A 635 -6.92 38.63 -45.72
N ASP A 636 -5.93 38.42 -44.84
CA ASP A 636 -5.05 37.27 -44.89
C ASP A 636 -5.79 35.99 -44.47
N ASP A 637 -6.80 36.09 -43.61
CA ASP A 637 -7.70 34.96 -43.28
C ASP A 637 -8.52 34.51 -44.47
N TYR A 638 -9.13 35.46 -45.17
CA TYR A 638 -9.85 35.14 -46.40
C TYR A 638 -8.93 34.43 -47.41
N LEU A 639 -7.69 34.92 -47.57
CA LEU A 639 -6.70 34.29 -48.44
C LEU A 639 -6.27 32.90 -47.94
N ALA A 640 -6.16 32.70 -46.63
CA ALA A 640 -5.82 31.42 -46.02
C ALA A 640 -6.95 30.39 -46.22
N ALA A 641 -8.21 30.79 -46.00
CA ALA A 641 -9.39 29.97 -46.29
C ALA A 641 -9.43 29.55 -47.76
N LEU A 642 -9.19 30.47 -48.70
CA LEU A 642 -9.12 30.17 -50.14
C LEU A 642 -7.98 29.20 -50.50
N LYS A 643 -6.84 29.21 -49.79
CA LYS A 643 -5.70 28.32 -50.06
C LYS A 643 -5.97 26.87 -49.62
N ARG A 644 -6.81 26.67 -48.60
CA ARG A 644 -7.25 25.34 -48.15
C ARG A 644 -8.13 24.60 -49.18
N LYS A 645 -8.52 25.27 -50.28
CA LYS A 645 -9.25 24.68 -51.44
C LYS A 645 -8.52 23.58 -52.22
N LEU A 646 -7.22 23.35 -51.97
CA LEU A 646 -6.52 22.25 -52.62
C LEU A 646 -6.68 20.97 -51.79
N PRO A 647 -7.27 19.89 -52.34
CA PRO A 647 -7.19 18.60 -51.66
C PRO A 647 -5.71 18.30 -51.42
N ARG A 648 -5.32 18.10 -50.16
CA ARG A 648 -4.07 17.37 -49.87
C ARG A 648 -4.23 16.03 -50.59
N GLY A 649 -3.30 15.75 -51.51
CA GLY A 649 -3.45 14.78 -52.59
C GLY A 649 -3.83 13.36 -52.19
#